data_AF-Q0CAV3-F1
#
_entry.id   AF-Q0CAV3-F1
#
_cell.length_a   1.000
_cell.length_b   1.000
_cell.length_c   1.000
_cell.angle_alpha   90.00
_cell.angle_beta   90.00
_cell.angle_gamma   90.00
#
_symmetry.space_group_name_H-M   'P 1'
#
loop_
_entity.id
_entity.type
_entity.pdbx_description
1 polymer ?
#
loop_
_entity_poly.entity_id
_entity_poly.type
_entity_poly.pdbx_seq_one_letter_code
_entity_poly.pdbx_strand_id
1 'polypeptide(L)'
;MEQQDVEGYAFAQALSAIITSQNSCTLHEQCDSHCSGRVGVSRYHLSPSGVRSNELDLRADLARLDLPSSKPTRTEPLTISADTPMFTYTSLKESNRRIRLLKVKPGIFRADPVDVELAEFEFDKAPAYGALSYCWGKDLADKKILCNGWVFHITSSLERSLKQLRAGFRPGDREEWIWADAICINQHDIGEKNAQIRLMEQIYSTAQTVYIDLAGLGGLSMQVGGFELRFGDTVGGLGSQDLLTESDHPSHPFHFRTAFLALKQPWFTRTWVIQEMALAKKAKYIFHGNIFTQPELDAILTREALQSHPERARELMTGGAVLMRGYLNYQKMQTIKHAYLSGRNDSLQFIQLTSDFVASDPKDKIFGLLALFNDNDRRAIGPYSQDVYSVYRRFAALQVRLGHAIMMLDSAGLQKRRLDSGQLASWVPDWTAQSGNVKNISTLRPVPYRASGSSTPRIELLGDAGSTGLQLRGLLIDRLTSVVPFANPDGPDPSFLDYHNRIRAHFDSWLRRSRSAYRDNEDAFARLLLMDDTYIGANAIAYSSPIHSPAQTYREALQRWQAGSDGGLKGQKMDAVETFQMQTKTTCLERSFAITTNGRIALVPRMAAAGDVVALFYGATVPYLVRPAKGGFVLLGDAYVGGVMYGEAIGGDGRLSQSGMTPAASCTRSVEHHHSSCPEAFLKNGFASSISSTMSFPETTSLNMSTVVLVTGATGLLGRQVFNTFKSSGCLVVGQGYSRANPPTILKADLEKPDDIHALLDDVKPQIVVHCAANRSPDLCDKDPDQARRLNVDATRALAKETVARNAFLIYISTDYVFPGKEGEAPYEVDSPTNPPNLYGQLKRDGEIAVLEETKDTGLGIVLRVPVLYGPAKSNSESAVNTLVDAVQKSQDENARVTMDDWAQRYPTNTEDVARVCRDIIIKYIKERSRIKQLPKVLQFSSEDRMTKYEICEKLAEIMGVSLGGMIRNQQGNDPNASVQRPYDTHLSTKALQELGIDVRTVDFVTWWRRYLSGSKK
;
A
#
# COMPACT_ATOMS: atom_id res chain seq x y z
N MET A 1 36.18 27.56 15.43
CA MET A 1 36.01 26.10 15.32
C MET A 1 35.46 25.45 16.61
N GLU A 2 35.27 26.16 17.73
CA GLU A 2 34.83 25.55 19.02
C GLU A 2 33.39 25.87 19.47
N GLN A 3 32.55 26.50 18.63
CA GLN A 3 31.16 26.83 19.00
C GLN A 3 30.08 25.97 18.30
N GLN A 4 30.43 25.20 17.26
CA GLN A 4 29.45 24.36 16.53
C GLN A 4 29.25 22.96 17.15
N ASP A 5 30.11 22.52 18.07
CA ASP A 5 30.07 21.17 18.67
C ASP A 5 29.37 21.08 20.03
N VAL A 6 29.04 22.22 20.64
CA VAL A 6 28.41 22.26 21.98
C VAL A 6 26.97 21.77 21.92
N GLU A 7 26.23 22.10 20.86
CA GLU A 7 24.86 21.60 20.65
C GLU A 7 24.82 20.11 20.32
N GLY A 8 25.77 19.61 19.51
CA GLY A 8 25.89 18.19 19.18
C GLY A 8 26.22 17.33 20.40
N TYR A 9 27.13 17.79 21.25
CA TYR A 9 27.50 17.12 22.49
C TYR A 9 26.40 17.20 23.56
N ALA A 10 25.76 18.37 23.75
CA ALA A 10 24.61 18.52 24.63
C ALA A 10 23.41 17.69 24.16
N PHE A 11 23.21 17.55 22.85
CA PHE A 11 22.19 16.69 22.26
C PHE A 11 22.52 15.20 22.41
N ALA A 12 23.78 14.79 22.23
CA ALA A 12 24.25 13.43 22.51
C ALA A 12 24.07 13.09 23.99
N GLN A 13 24.37 14.03 24.90
CA GLN A 13 24.10 13.87 26.33
C GLN A 13 22.61 13.89 26.66
N ALA A 14 21.78 14.69 25.99
CA ALA A 14 20.34 14.74 26.20
C ALA A 14 19.61 13.53 25.62
N LEU A 15 20.10 12.96 24.52
CA LEU A 15 19.53 11.76 23.89
C LEU A 15 20.07 10.49 24.54
N SER A 16 21.36 10.47 24.92
CA SER A 16 21.88 9.50 25.87
C SER A 16 21.08 9.59 27.15
N ALA A 17 20.88 10.78 27.74
CA ALA A 17 19.99 10.98 28.85
C ALA A 17 18.60 10.49 28.50
N ILE A 18 17.87 10.85 27.47
CA ILE A 18 16.49 10.34 27.29
C ILE A 18 16.41 8.81 27.07
N ILE A 19 17.41 8.23 26.43
CA ILE A 19 17.59 6.77 26.32
C ILE A 19 18.01 6.15 27.68
N THR A 20 18.73 6.89 28.51
CA THR A 20 19.31 6.48 29.80
C THR A 20 18.75 7.20 31.03
N SER A 21 17.72 8.04 30.97
CA SER A 21 17.22 8.95 32.02
C SER A 21 15.88 8.45 32.54
N GLN A 22 15.35 7.44 31.86
CA GLN A 22 14.67 6.33 32.51
C GLN A 22 15.66 5.33 33.17
N ASN A 23 16.98 5.46 32.94
CA ASN A 23 18.01 4.49 33.38
C ASN A 23 19.26 4.98 34.17
N SER A 24 19.38 6.23 34.67
CA SER A 24 20.67 6.72 35.22
C SER A 24 20.55 7.28 36.63
N CYS A 25 20.77 6.42 37.61
CA CYS A 25 21.25 6.84 38.93
C CYS A 25 22.80 6.73 39.04
N THR A 26 23.49 6.56 37.91
CA THR A 26 24.94 6.26 37.86
C THR A 26 25.85 7.46 37.58
N LEU A 27 25.32 8.67 37.38
CA LEU A 27 26.11 9.88 37.05
C LEU A 27 26.17 10.95 38.16
N HIS A 28 25.73 10.62 39.39
CA HIS A 28 25.68 11.57 40.52
C HIS A 28 26.60 11.22 41.70
N GLU A 29 27.80 10.67 41.45
CA GLU A 29 28.80 10.51 42.51
C GLU A 29 29.65 11.78 42.77
N GLN A 30 29.48 12.86 41.99
CA GLN A 30 30.34 14.06 42.09
C GLN A 30 29.61 15.41 42.28
N CYS A 31 28.29 15.45 42.51
CA CYS A 31 27.62 16.73 42.81
C CYS A 31 27.66 17.05 44.31
N ASP A 32 28.26 18.19 44.61
CA ASP A 32 28.32 18.77 45.95
C ASP A 32 26.93 19.09 46.52
N SER A 33 26.86 19.17 47.84
CA SER A 33 25.67 19.08 48.72
C SER A 33 24.51 20.06 48.50
N HIS A 34 24.52 20.91 47.47
CA HIS A 34 23.60 22.04 47.29
C HIS A 34 22.72 21.96 46.02
N CYS A 35 22.63 20.80 45.35
CA CYS A 35 21.74 20.62 44.19
C CYS A 35 20.25 20.53 44.59
N SER A 36 19.45 21.50 44.16
CA SER A 36 18.00 21.62 44.43
C SER A 36 17.11 20.62 43.68
N GLY A 37 17.69 19.75 42.84
CA GLY A 37 16.97 18.73 42.05
C GLY A 37 16.98 17.31 42.65
N ARG A 38 17.46 17.11 43.88
CA ARG A 38 17.48 15.79 44.53
C ARG A 38 16.08 15.36 44.96
N VAL A 39 15.43 14.49 44.19
CA VAL A 39 14.22 13.77 44.64
C VAL A 39 14.65 12.50 45.38
N GLY A 40 14.63 12.57 46.71
CA GLY A 40 14.40 11.47 47.64
C GLY A 40 15.28 10.22 47.54
N VAL A 41 16.48 10.27 48.11
CA VAL A 41 17.07 9.09 48.79
C VAL A 41 17.27 9.48 50.24
N SER A 42 16.37 9.02 51.11
CA SER A 42 16.47 9.24 52.55
C SER A 42 17.70 8.51 53.09
N ARG A 43 18.67 9.25 53.65
CA ARG A 43 19.66 8.70 54.58
C ARG A 43 18.97 8.45 55.91
N TYR A 44 19.15 7.25 56.47
CA TYR A 44 18.78 6.90 57.84
C TYR A 44 19.40 7.91 58.83
N HIS A 45 18.58 8.47 59.73
CA HIS A 45 19.11 9.04 60.97
C HIS A 45 19.13 7.93 62.03
N LEU A 46 20.34 7.53 62.44
CA LEU A 46 20.54 6.80 63.68
C LEU A 46 20.29 7.77 64.84
N SER A 47 19.27 7.50 65.65
CA SER A 47 19.23 8.09 66.98
C SER A 47 20.29 7.41 67.87
N PRO A 48 20.82 8.09 68.91
CA PRO A 48 21.82 7.52 69.81
C PRO A 48 21.38 6.25 70.54
N SER A 49 20.10 5.87 70.49
CA SER A 49 19.52 4.70 71.16
C SER A 49 19.33 3.47 70.26
N GLY A 50 19.69 3.53 68.97
CA GLY A 50 19.78 2.34 68.11
C GLY A 50 18.45 1.69 67.70
N VAL A 51 17.30 2.35 67.92
CA VAL A 51 15.99 1.82 67.49
C VAL A 51 15.64 2.32 66.09
N ARG A 52 15.41 1.40 65.16
CA ARG A 52 14.89 1.68 63.81
C ARG A 52 13.36 1.81 63.87
N SER A 53 12.80 2.96 63.49
CA SER A 53 11.37 3.11 63.21
C SER A 53 11.14 3.17 61.70
N ASN A 54 10.29 2.27 61.21
CA ASN A 54 9.86 2.21 59.81
C ASN A 54 8.87 3.34 59.50
N GLU A 55 9.14 4.15 58.48
CA GLU A 55 8.08 4.80 57.70
C GLU A 55 7.95 4.07 56.35
N LEU A 56 6.71 3.71 56.02
CA LEU A 56 6.33 2.86 54.89
C LEU A 56 6.64 3.52 53.55
N ASP A 57 7.44 2.83 52.73
CA ASP A 57 7.54 3.06 51.29
C ASP A 57 6.34 2.40 50.58
N LEU A 58 5.40 3.20 50.09
CA LEU A 58 4.20 2.77 49.37
C LEU A 58 4.50 2.16 47.98
N ARG A 59 5.76 1.93 47.61
CA ARG A 59 6.16 1.34 46.31
C ARG A 59 6.54 -0.13 46.38
N ALA A 60 6.48 -0.73 47.57
CA ALA A 60 6.63 -2.18 47.77
C ALA A 60 5.32 -2.78 48.33
N ASP A 61 4.20 -2.62 47.62
CA ASP A 61 2.96 -3.32 47.97
C ASP A 61 2.97 -4.79 47.48
N LEU A 62 4.11 -5.46 47.65
CA LEU A 62 4.24 -6.93 47.59
C LEU A 62 3.90 -7.60 48.92
N ALA A 63 3.49 -6.81 49.94
CA ALA A 63 3.02 -7.32 51.23
C ALA A 63 1.51 -7.68 51.26
N ARG A 64 0.80 -7.57 50.13
CA ARG A 64 -0.62 -7.97 50.00
C ARG A 64 -0.86 -9.24 49.17
N LEU A 65 0.17 -10.08 49.01
CA LEU A 65 -0.07 -11.51 48.80
C LEU A 65 -0.32 -12.09 50.20
N ASP A 66 -1.51 -12.65 50.42
CA ASP A 66 -1.86 -13.49 51.59
C ASP A 66 -0.92 -14.71 51.67
N LEU A 67 0.34 -14.47 52.01
CA LEU A 67 1.33 -15.48 52.34
C LEU A 67 1.49 -15.44 53.86
N PRO A 68 1.30 -16.58 54.56
CA PRO A 68 1.49 -16.64 56.00
C PRO A 68 2.88 -16.12 56.36
N SER A 69 2.89 -15.24 57.36
CA SER A 69 3.93 -14.30 57.78
C SER A 69 5.18 -14.94 58.42
N SER A 70 5.79 -15.96 57.79
CA SER A 70 6.90 -16.70 58.41
C SER A 70 8.09 -17.07 57.52
N LYS A 71 8.23 -16.54 56.30
CA LYS A 71 9.44 -16.80 55.48
C LYS A 71 10.35 -15.57 55.38
N PRO A 72 11.67 -15.71 55.67
CA PRO A 72 12.62 -14.61 55.56
C PRO A 72 12.74 -14.14 54.10
N THR A 73 12.84 -12.83 53.90
CA THR A 73 13.10 -12.22 52.59
C THR A 73 14.46 -12.68 52.10
N ARG A 74 14.46 -13.49 51.04
CA ARG A 74 15.67 -14.02 50.40
C ARG A 74 16.64 -12.87 50.06
N THR A 75 17.92 -13.01 50.41
CA THR A 75 18.96 -11.98 50.26
C THR A 75 19.83 -12.13 49.00
N GLU A 76 19.76 -13.28 48.32
CA GLU A 76 20.54 -13.56 47.10
C GLU A 76 19.66 -14.03 45.93
N PRO A 77 20.06 -13.78 44.67
CA PRO A 77 19.37 -14.29 43.48
C PRO A 77 19.25 -15.81 43.46
N LEU A 78 18.19 -16.32 42.83
CA LEU A 78 17.92 -17.74 42.74
C LEU A 78 18.89 -18.31 41.71
N THR A 79 19.48 -19.45 42.03
CA THR A 79 20.29 -20.22 41.07
C THR A 79 19.56 -21.53 40.78
N ILE A 80 19.58 -21.93 39.51
CA ILE A 80 19.05 -23.23 39.10
C ILE A 80 20.08 -24.29 39.49
N SER A 81 19.70 -25.25 40.33
CA SER A 81 20.57 -26.36 40.72
C SER A 81 21.03 -27.14 39.49
N ALA A 82 22.28 -27.63 39.51
CA ALA A 82 22.82 -28.48 38.46
C ALA A 82 22.04 -29.81 38.33
N ASP A 83 21.43 -30.28 39.42
CA ASP A 83 20.67 -31.52 39.49
C ASP A 83 19.19 -31.36 39.09
N THR A 84 18.74 -30.14 38.77
CA THR A 84 17.35 -29.91 38.36
C THR A 84 17.09 -30.61 37.01
N PRO A 85 16.10 -31.50 36.92
CA PRO A 85 15.84 -32.27 35.71
C PRO A 85 15.29 -31.40 34.57
N MET A 86 15.47 -31.89 33.33
CA MET A 86 14.99 -31.22 32.12
C MET A 86 13.47 -31.36 31.94
N PHE A 87 12.82 -30.27 31.53
CA PHE A 87 11.41 -30.25 31.21
C PHE A 87 11.12 -31.16 30.00
N THR A 88 10.02 -31.92 30.09
CA THR A 88 9.54 -32.78 29.00
C THR A 88 8.09 -32.45 28.70
N TYR A 89 7.75 -32.25 27.43
CA TYR A 89 6.38 -31.97 27.01
C TYR A 89 5.46 -33.17 27.19
N THR A 90 4.25 -32.91 27.70
CA THR A 90 3.10 -33.80 27.54
C THR A 90 2.54 -33.67 26.13
N SER A 91 2.19 -34.78 25.47
CA SER A 91 1.61 -34.73 24.13
C SER A 91 0.26 -34.01 24.14
N LEU A 92 0.11 -32.99 23.28
CA LEU A 92 -1.13 -32.24 23.14
C LEU A 92 -2.17 -33.07 22.38
N LYS A 93 -3.08 -33.75 23.10
CA LYS A 93 -4.21 -34.45 22.47
C LYS A 93 -5.08 -33.44 21.72
N GLU A 94 -5.54 -33.80 20.52
CA GLU A 94 -6.32 -32.89 19.65
C GLU A 94 -5.63 -31.54 19.46
N SER A 95 -4.38 -31.58 18.99
CA SER A 95 -3.50 -30.41 18.87
C SER A 95 -4.03 -29.29 17.96
N ASN A 96 -5.13 -29.53 17.24
CA ASN A 96 -5.89 -28.57 16.44
C ASN A 96 -7.00 -27.85 17.22
N ARG A 97 -7.22 -28.16 18.50
CA ARG A 97 -8.27 -27.56 19.36
C ARG A 97 -7.76 -27.16 20.73
N ARG A 98 -6.47 -27.34 21.00
CA ARG A 98 -5.85 -27.04 22.30
C ARG A 98 -4.65 -26.12 22.11
N ILE A 99 -4.35 -25.35 23.15
CA ILE A 99 -3.15 -24.50 23.23
C ILE A 99 -2.53 -24.62 24.61
N ARG A 100 -1.22 -24.33 24.71
CA ARG A 100 -0.58 -24.09 26.00
C ARG A 100 -0.40 -22.60 26.23
N LEU A 101 -0.60 -22.16 27.47
CA LEU A 101 -0.33 -20.79 27.90
C LEU A 101 0.67 -20.83 29.05
N LEU A 102 1.56 -19.85 29.08
CA LEU A 102 2.53 -19.68 30.15
C LEU A 102 2.13 -18.52 31.07
N LYS A 103 2.34 -18.69 32.36
CA LYS A 103 2.21 -17.65 33.37
C LYS A 103 3.58 -17.36 33.96
N VAL A 104 4.07 -16.14 33.74
CA VAL A 104 5.39 -15.71 34.23
C VAL A 104 5.30 -15.34 35.71
N LYS A 105 5.94 -16.12 36.58
CA LYS A 105 5.93 -15.90 38.03
C LYS A 105 6.74 -14.65 38.42
N PRO A 106 6.37 -13.98 39.52
CA PRO A 106 7.14 -12.85 40.02
C PRO A 106 8.55 -13.28 40.44
N GLY A 107 9.51 -12.38 40.29
CA GLY A 107 10.87 -12.53 40.79
C GLY A 107 11.13 -11.49 41.89
N ILE A 108 12.05 -11.79 42.81
CA ILE A 108 12.47 -10.84 43.85
C ILE A 108 13.65 -10.01 43.33
N PHE A 109 14.59 -10.66 42.64
CA PHE A 109 15.78 -10.04 42.06
C PHE A 109 15.72 -10.04 40.54
N ARG A 110 16.31 -9.02 39.92
CA ARG A 110 16.47 -8.94 38.46
C ARG A 110 17.29 -10.11 37.89
N ALA A 111 18.28 -10.55 38.64
CA ALA A 111 19.13 -11.70 38.32
C ALA A 111 18.41 -13.04 38.52
N ASP A 112 17.21 -13.07 39.10
CA ASP A 112 16.47 -14.32 39.24
C ASP A 112 16.17 -14.91 37.85
N PRO A 113 16.36 -16.23 37.70
CA PRO A 113 15.91 -16.94 36.51
C PRO A 113 14.42 -16.69 36.30
N VAL A 114 14.01 -16.73 35.03
CA VAL A 114 12.58 -16.71 34.73
C VAL A 114 12.00 -18.03 35.22
N ASP A 115 10.87 -17.96 35.94
CA ASP A 115 10.09 -19.12 36.36
C ASP A 115 8.70 -18.97 35.74
N VAL A 116 8.28 -19.98 34.99
CA VAL A 116 6.98 -20.02 34.32
C VAL A 116 6.19 -21.24 34.74
N GLU A 117 4.88 -21.05 34.89
CA GLU A 117 3.91 -22.14 34.89
C GLU A 117 3.41 -22.33 33.46
N LEU A 118 3.42 -23.55 32.93
CA LEU A 118 2.89 -23.90 31.62
C LEU A 118 1.68 -24.82 31.78
N ALA A 119 0.52 -24.38 31.28
CA ALA A 119 -0.74 -25.11 31.40
C ALA A 119 -1.43 -25.28 30.04
N GLU A 120 -2.19 -26.37 29.89
CA GLU A 120 -2.93 -26.72 28.67
C GLU A 120 -4.40 -26.31 28.77
N PHE A 121 -4.95 -25.78 27.69
CA PHE A 121 -6.35 -25.34 27.61
C PHE A 121 -6.99 -25.82 26.30
N GLU A 122 -8.28 -26.13 26.35
CA GLU A 122 -9.11 -26.15 25.15
C GLU A 122 -9.23 -24.72 24.63
N PHE A 123 -9.00 -24.52 23.33
CA PHE A 123 -8.87 -23.18 22.74
C PHE A 123 -10.11 -22.32 23.01
N ASP A 124 -11.30 -22.88 22.80
CA ASP A 124 -12.58 -22.21 23.00
C ASP A 124 -12.88 -21.90 24.48
N LYS A 125 -12.12 -22.48 25.41
CA LYS A 125 -12.27 -22.31 26.87
C LYS A 125 -11.03 -21.69 27.52
N ALA A 126 -10.08 -21.20 26.72
CA ALA A 126 -8.87 -20.60 27.24
C ALA A 126 -9.20 -19.29 28.01
N PRO A 127 -8.49 -18.99 29.12
CA PRO A 127 -8.64 -17.71 29.81
C PRO A 127 -8.18 -16.55 28.92
N ALA A 128 -8.48 -15.31 29.31
CA ALA A 128 -7.92 -14.14 28.63
C ALA A 128 -6.39 -14.17 28.67
N TYR A 129 -5.74 -14.00 27.52
CA TYR A 129 -4.28 -14.07 27.40
C TYR A 129 -3.74 -13.01 26.45
N GLY A 130 -2.47 -12.68 26.63
CA GLY A 130 -1.67 -11.90 25.70
C GLY A 130 -0.80 -12.79 24.82
N ALA A 131 -0.45 -12.36 23.61
CA ALA A 131 0.48 -13.08 22.74
C ALA A 131 1.81 -12.31 22.61
N LEU A 132 2.94 -13.00 22.71
CA LEU A 132 4.27 -12.41 22.56
C LEU A 132 4.76 -12.57 21.11
N SER A 133 5.15 -11.46 20.50
CA SER A 133 5.81 -11.36 19.19
C SER A 133 7.23 -10.85 19.39
N TYR A 134 8.24 -11.62 19.03
CA TYR A 134 9.64 -11.29 19.30
C TYR A 134 10.58 -11.94 18.29
N CYS A 135 11.80 -11.41 18.15
CA CYS A 135 12.85 -12.02 17.34
C CYS A 135 13.48 -13.21 18.07
N TRP A 136 13.46 -14.40 17.49
CA TRP A 136 14.05 -15.60 18.09
C TRP A 136 15.58 -15.49 18.33
N GLY A 137 16.27 -14.59 17.63
CA GLY A 137 17.72 -14.43 17.70
C GLY A 137 18.48 -15.42 16.83
N LYS A 138 19.79 -15.24 16.69
CA LYS A 138 20.69 -16.20 15.99
C LYS A 138 21.39 -17.17 16.96
N ASP A 139 21.29 -16.91 18.26
CA ASP A 139 21.96 -17.68 19.29
C ASP A 139 21.24 -19.01 19.53
N LEU A 140 22.01 -20.05 19.84
CA LEU A 140 21.47 -21.32 20.32
C LEU A 140 20.75 -21.09 21.66
N ALA A 141 19.77 -21.95 21.98
CA ALA A 141 19.07 -21.89 23.26
C ALA A 141 20.04 -22.21 24.42
N ASP A 142 20.64 -21.15 24.99
CA ASP A 142 21.71 -21.21 26.00
C ASP A 142 21.25 -20.72 27.38
N LYS A 143 20.10 -20.05 27.48
CA LYS A 143 19.56 -19.53 28.74
C LYS A 143 18.66 -20.56 29.41
N LYS A 144 18.90 -20.77 30.70
CA LYS A 144 18.14 -21.69 31.55
C LYS A 144 17.03 -20.94 32.28
N ILE A 145 15.80 -21.42 32.13
CA ILE A 145 14.64 -20.99 32.91
C ILE A 145 14.03 -22.17 33.65
N LEU A 146 13.14 -21.90 34.60
CA LEU A 146 12.30 -22.91 35.22
C LEU A 146 10.93 -22.93 34.54
N CYS A 147 10.49 -24.11 34.11
CA CYS A 147 9.16 -24.37 33.56
C CYS A 147 8.52 -25.48 34.39
N ASN A 148 7.44 -25.18 35.12
CA ASN A 148 6.81 -26.10 36.06
C ASN A 148 7.78 -26.73 37.09
N GLY A 149 8.87 -26.02 37.41
CA GLY A 149 9.94 -26.48 38.32
C GLY A 149 11.10 -27.24 37.66
N TRP A 150 11.05 -27.46 36.34
CA TRP A 150 12.06 -28.19 35.56
C TRP A 150 12.88 -27.23 34.70
N VAL A 151 14.10 -27.61 34.33
CA VAL A 151 14.95 -26.78 33.47
C VAL A 151 14.41 -26.78 32.04
N PHE A 152 14.20 -25.60 31.49
CA PHE A 152 13.89 -25.40 30.08
C PHE A 152 14.90 -24.42 29.46
N HIS A 153 15.40 -24.75 28.27
CA HIS A 153 16.36 -23.90 27.56
C HIS A 153 15.64 -22.99 26.57
N ILE A 154 15.95 -21.70 26.63
CA ILE A 154 15.43 -20.69 25.71
C ILE A 154 16.56 -19.84 25.13
N THR A 155 16.25 -19.09 24.08
CA THR A 155 17.17 -18.10 23.53
C THR A 155 17.26 -16.87 24.44
N SER A 156 18.39 -16.16 24.35
CA SER A 156 18.61 -14.89 25.05
C SER A 156 17.53 -13.85 24.77
N SER A 157 16.97 -13.85 23.55
CA SER A 157 15.92 -12.91 23.17
C SER A 157 14.62 -13.16 23.92
N LEU A 158 14.19 -14.42 24.05
CA LEU A 158 12.98 -14.78 24.78
C LEU A 158 13.15 -14.57 26.29
N GLU A 159 14.32 -14.89 26.86
CA GLU A 159 14.57 -14.64 28.28
C GLU A 159 14.38 -13.16 28.62
N ARG A 160 14.95 -12.29 27.79
CA ARG A 160 14.80 -10.83 27.91
C ARG A 160 13.34 -10.41 27.78
N SER A 161 12.60 -10.91 26.79
CA SER A 161 11.17 -10.59 26.62
C SER A 161 10.36 -10.99 27.85
N LEU A 162 10.59 -12.19 28.39
CA LEU A 162 9.89 -12.68 29.57
C LEU A 162 10.26 -11.88 30.83
N LYS A 163 11.51 -11.45 30.99
CA LYS A 163 11.92 -10.55 32.08
C LYS A 163 11.27 -9.18 31.96
N GLN A 164 11.15 -8.63 30.75
CA GLN A 164 10.42 -7.38 30.50
C GLN A 164 8.93 -7.52 30.82
N LEU A 165 8.30 -8.63 30.42
CA LEU A 165 6.91 -8.90 30.80
C LEU A 165 6.77 -9.06 32.32
N ARG A 166 7.72 -9.73 32.99
CA ARG A 166 7.69 -9.96 34.45
C ARG A 166 7.74 -8.66 35.25
N ALA A 167 8.71 -7.79 34.95
CA ALA A 167 9.04 -6.63 35.77
C ALA A 167 8.56 -5.30 35.19
N GLY A 168 8.23 -5.26 33.90
CA GLY A 168 7.98 -4.01 33.20
C GLY A 168 6.55 -3.47 33.33
N PHE A 169 5.55 -4.28 33.68
CA PHE A 169 4.17 -3.81 33.76
C PHE A 169 3.72 -3.66 35.21
N ARG A 170 2.86 -2.67 35.52
CA ARG A 170 2.21 -2.62 36.83
C ARG A 170 1.34 -3.87 37.00
N PRO A 171 1.10 -4.33 38.25
CA PRO A 171 0.15 -5.40 38.50
C PRO A 171 -1.21 -5.08 37.85
N GLY A 172 -1.67 -5.95 36.95
CA GLY A 172 -2.93 -5.79 36.21
C GLY A 172 -2.82 -5.15 34.82
N ASP A 173 -1.69 -4.52 34.47
CA ASP A 173 -1.50 -3.86 33.15
C ASP A 173 -1.15 -4.84 32.01
N ARG A 174 -0.84 -6.08 32.37
CA ARG A 174 -0.59 -7.19 31.45
C ARG A 174 -1.50 -8.36 31.77
N GLU A 175 -1.81 -9.16 30.76
CA GLU A 175 -2.52 -10.41 30.95
C GLU A 175 -1.66 -11.40 31.76
N GLU A 176 -2.32 -12.14 32.65
CA GLU A 176 -1.67 -13.13 33.50
C GLU A 176 -1.10 -14.30 32.69
N TRP A 177 -1.88 -14.76 31.72
CA TRP A 177 -1.51 -15.80 30.77
C TRP A 177 -0.95 -15.19 29.49
N ILE A 178 0.18 -15.74 29.03
CA ILE A 178 0.87 -15.32 27.82
C ILE A 178 1.05 -16.53 26.90
N TRP A 179 0.91 -16.31 25.61
CA TRP A 179 1.29 -17.27 24.59
C TRP A 179 2.63 -16.85 23.97
N ALA A 180 3.62 -17.75 23.97
CA ALA A 180 4.89 -17.56 23.29
C ALA A 180 5.28 -18.86 22.58
N ASP A 181 5.37 -18.80 21.25
CA ASP A 181 5.56 -19.94 20.34
C ASP A 181 6.66 -20.94 20.76
N ALA A 182 7.84 -20.47 21.16
CA ALA A 182 8.98 -21.32 21.49
C ALA A 182 8.81 -22.16 22.76
N ILE A 183 7.87 -21.80 23.65
CA ILE A 183 7.57 -22.55 24.88
C ILE A 183 6.21 -23.22 24.79
N CYS A 184 5.20 -22.52 24.25
CA CYS A 184 3.82 -23.01 24.19
C CYS A 184 3.64 -24.16 23.17
N ILE A 185 4.51 -24.24 22.16
CA ILE A 185 4.52 -25.30 21.16
C ILE A 185 5.72 -26.21 21.41
N ASN A 186 5.51 -27.53 21.39
CA ASN A 186 6.59 -28.49 21.34
C ASN A 186 7.27 -28.44 19.97
N GLN A 187 8.37 -27.69 19.86
CA GLN A 187 9.09 -27.45 18.61
C GLN A 187 9.69 -28.73 17.97
N HIS A 188 9.82 -29.81 18.74
CA HIS A 188 10.38 -31.10 18.29
C HIS A 188 9.29 -32.06 17.76
N ASP A 189 8.01 -31.79 18.02
CA ASP A 189 6.90 -32.55 17.46
C ASP A 189 6.36 -31.84 16.21
N ILE A 190 6.72 -32.35 15.03
CA ILE A 190 6.31 -31.80 13.74
C ILE A 190 4.78 -31.83 13.58
N GLY A 191 4.11 -32.84 14.13
CA GLY A 191 2.66 -32.96 14.09
C GLY A 191 1.98 -31.87 14.91
N GLU A 192 2.43 -31.68 16.16
CA GLU A 192 1.96 -30.60 17.02
C GLU A 192 2.25 -29.22 16.40
N LYS A 193 3.49 -28.98 15.97
CA LYS A 193 3.90 -27.72 15.34
C LYS A 193 3.02 -27.38 14.13
N ASN A 194 2.76 -28.33 13.25
CA ASN A 194 1.91 -28.11 12.08
C ASN A 194 0.44 -27.82 12.44
N ALA A 195 -0.07 -28.42 13.52
CA ALA A 195 -1.41 -28.12 14.02
C ALA A 195 -1.48 -26.73 14.63
N GLN A 196 -0.50 -26.35 15.45
CA GLN A 196 -0.42 -25.04 16.10
C GLN A 196 -0.20 -23.89 15.10
N ILE A 197 0.58 -24.09 14.03
CA ILE A 197 0.72 -23.11 12.94
C ILE A 197 -0.64 -22.77 12.31
N ARG A 198 -1.54 -23.75 12.15
CA ARG A 198 -2.90 -23.50 11.64
C ARG A 198 -3.78 -22.73 12.62
N LEU A 199 -3.46 -22.79 13.91
CA LEU A 199 -4.16 -22.04 14.95
C LEU A 199 -3.62 -20.62 15.14
N MET A 200 -2.48 -20.25 14.54
CA MET A 200 -1.89 -18.92 14.75
C MET A 200 -2.85 -17.77 14.43
N GLU A 201 -3.68 -17.92 13.39
CA GLU A 201 -4.73 -16.95 13.07
C GLU A 201 -5.62 -16.69 14.28
N GLN A 202 -6.17 -17.77 14.85
CA GLN A 202 -7.06 -17.71 15.98
C GLN A 202 -6.29 -17.20 17.20
N ILE A 203 -5.08 -17.71 17.46
CA ILE A 203 -4.28 -17.35 18.62
C ILE A 203 -4.02 -15.83 18.68
N TYR A 204 -3.57 -15.21 17.59
CA TYR A 204 -3.25 -13.78 17.57
C TYR A 204 -4.50 -12.91 17.47
N SER A 205 -5.56 -13.36 16.79
CA SER A 205 -6.81 -12.59 16.68
C SER A 205 -7.65 -12.63 17.96
N THR A 206 -7.59 -13.70 18.76
CA THR A 206 -8.32 -13.79 20.04
C THR A 206 -7.55 -13.19 21.22
N ALA A 207 -6.21 -13.13 21.15
CA ALA A 207 -5.38 -12.47 22.17
C ALA A 207 -5.87 -11.05 22.49
N GLN A 208 -5.88 -10.70 23.77
CA GLN A 208 -6.30 -9.38 24.23
C GLN A 208 -5.29 -8.31 23.82
N THR A 209 -4.01 -8.61 24.02
CA THR A 209 -2.89 -7.76 23.65
C THR A 209 -1.80 -8.59 22.97
N VAL A 210 -1.27 -8.10 21.85
CA VAL A 210 -0.04 -8.60 21.25
C VAL A 210 1.12 -7.72 21.72
N TYR A 211 2.02 -8.29 22.51
CA TYR A 211 3.24 -7.65 22.99
C TYR A 211 4.33 -7.84 21.93
N ILE A 212 4.74 -6.77 21.29
CA ILE A 212 5.73 -6.76 20.22
C ILE A 212 7.06 -6.30 20.81
N ASP A 213 7.99 -7.22 20.98
CA ASP A 213 9.31 -6.91 21.50
C ASP A 213 10.31 -6.66 20.36
N LEU A 214 10.76 -5.40 20.26
CA LEU A 214 11.67 -4.91 19.22
C LEU A 214 13.15 -5.05 19.60
N ALA A 215 13.47 -5.80 20.66
CA ALA A 215 14.82 -5.95 21.20
C ALA A 215 15.42 -4.65 21.80
N GLY A 216 16.72 -4.69 22.11
CA GLY A 216 17.48 -3.58 22.72
C GLY A 216 18.39 -2.85 21.72
N LEU A 217 19.20 -1.92 22.23
CA LEU A 217 20.13 -1.11 21.41
C LEU A 217 21.41 -1.84 21.00
N GLY A 218 21.63 -3.08 21.44
CA GLY A 218 22.87 -3.83 21.18
C GLY A 218 23.24 -3.86 19.69
N GLY A 219 24.43 -3.36 19.38
CA GLY A 219 24.98 -3.32 18.02
C GLY A 219 24.47 -2.19 17.12
N LEU A 220 23.62 -1.28 17.61
CA LEU A 220 23.20 -0.10 16.85
C LEU A 220 24.24 1.03 16.95
N SER A 221 24.37 1.80 15.85
CA SER A 221 25.07 3.08 15.85
C SER A 221 24.20 4.23 15.35
N MET A 222 24.50 5.43 15.83
CA MET A 222 23.77 6.64 15.50
C MET A 222 24.74 7.83 15.36
N GLN A 223 24.51 8.63 14.33
CA GLN A 223 25.28 9.84 14.05
C GLN A 223 24.62 11.02 14.77
N VAL A 224 25.37 11.70 15.63
CA VAL A 224 24.93 12.90 16.34
C VAL A 224 26.00 13.97 16.21
N GLY A 225 25.68 15.09 15.56
CA GLY A 225 26.62 16.22 15.42
C GLY A 225 27.93 15.85 14.71
N GLY A 226 27.94 14.84 13.84
CA GLY A 226 29.16 14.34 13.19
C GLY A 226 29.92 13.24 13.96
N PHE A 227 29.43 12.81 15.12
CA PHE A 227 30.01 11.74 15.93
C PHE A 227 29.19 10.44 15.85
N GLU A 228 29.86 9.29 15.72
CA GLU A 228 29.23 7.97 15.77
C GLU A 228 29.13 7.47 17.22
N LEU A 229 27.91 7.42 17.77
CA LEU A 229 27.62 6.75 19.04
C LEU A 229 27.32 5.28 18.77
N ARG A 230 28.06 4.36 19.41
CA ARG A 230 27.83 2.91 19.35
C ARG A 230 27.28 2.42 20.68
N PHE A 231 26.19 1.66 20.65
CA PHE A 231 25.57 1.08 21.83
C PHE A 231 26.06 -0.36 22.01
N GLY A 232 26.70 -0.64 23.16
CA GLY A 232 27.21 -1.98 23.49
C GLY A 232 26.11 -2.98 23.87
N ASP A 233 26.41 -4.27 23.77
CA ASP A 233 25.50 -5.40 24.09
C ASP A 233 25.25 -5.60 25.60
N THR A 234 25.96 -4.88 26.44
CA THR A 234 25.75 -4.92 27.89
C THR A 234 24.36 -4.43 28.21
N VAL A 235 23.61 -5.24 28.96
CA VAL A 235 22.29 -4.98 29.55
C VAL A 235 22.34 -3.74 30.46
N GLY A 236 22.49 -2.56 29.86
CA GLY A 236 22.45 -1.24 30.49
C GLY A 236 21.14 -0.58 30.13
N GLY A 237 20.04 -1.17 30.61
CA GLY A 237 18.67 -0.72 30.33
C GLY A 237 17.68 -1.16 31.41
N LEU A 238 18.16 -1.25 32.64
CA LEU A 238 17.35 -1.37 33.86
C LEU A 238 17.95 -0.38 34.87
N GLY A 239 17.78 0.91 34.65
CA GLY A 239 17.99 1.90 35.71
C GLY A 239 16.67 2.23 36.42
N SER A 240 16.72 3.21 37.30
CA SER A 240 16.03 3.25 38.59
C SER A 240 14.56 3.70 38.60
N GLN A 241 13.77 3.45 37.55
CA GLN A 241 12.30 3.48 37.63
C GLN A 241 11.71 2.28 36.86
N ASP A 242 11.48 1.19 37.59
CA ASP A 242 11.10 -0.16 37.12
C ASP A 242 9.65 -0.30 36.60
N LEU A 243 9.13 0.67 35.85
CA LEU A 243 7.83 0.55 35.18
C LEU A 243 7.97 0.96 33.72
N LEU A 244 7.50 0.12 32.81
CA LEU A 244 7.22 0.51 31.44
C LEU A 244 6.09 1.56 31.51
N THR A 245 6.44 2.81 31.29
CA THR A 245 5.49 3.92 31.25
C THR A 245 4.94 4.06 29.84
N GLU A 246 3.61 4.02 29.68
CA GLU A 246 2.97 4.62 28.49
C GLU A 246 3.34 6.11 28.47
N SER A 247 3.69 6.67 27.31
CA SER A 247 4.18 8.03 27.24
C SER A 247 3.02 9.03 27.45
N ASP A 248 3.13 9.91 28.44
CA ASP A 248 2.07 10.90 28.72
C ASP A 248 1.99 12.03 27.66
N HIS A 249 2.92 12.09 26.68
CA HIS A 249 2.86 13.11 25.63
C HIS A 249 3.62 12.76 24.32
N PRO A 250 2.93 12.46 23.20
CA PRO A 250 3.54 12.14 21.91
C PRO A 250 4.29 13.31 21.22
N SER A 251 4.26 14.51 21.80
CA SER A 251 4.93 15.71 21.28
C SER A 251 6.37 15.90 21.80
N HIS A 252 6.88 15.04 22.67
CA HIS A 252 8.25 15.17 23.15
C HIS A 252 9.25 14.97 22.00
N PRO A 253 10.20 15.89 21.75
CA PRO A 253 11.06 15.91 20.55
C PRO A 253 11.99 14.70 20.40
N PHE A 254 12.03 13.81 21.38
CA PHE A 254 12.86 12.61 21.37
C PHE A 254 12.07 11.32 21.13
N HIS A 255 10.75 11.35 21.25
CA HIS A 255 9.90 10.17 21.10
C HIS A 255 9.94 9.60 19.68
N PHE A 256 9.96 10.48 18.67
CA PHE A 256 10.06 10.08 17.28
C PHE A 256 11.44 9.49 16.92
N ARG A 257 12.51 9.96 17.57
CA ARG A 257 13.87 9.44 17.35
C ARG A 257 14.00 8.03 17.92
N THR A 258 13.40 7.76 19.09
CA THR A 258 13.31 6.40 19.64
C THR A 258 12.52 5.47 18.72
N ALA A 259 11.40 5.93 18.16
CA ALA A 259 10.65 5.16 17.15
C ALA A 259 11.50 4.89 15.88
N PHE A 260 12.30 5.86 15.42
CA PHE A 260 13.21 5.67 14.28
C PHE A 260 14.31 4.65 14.61
N LEU A 261 14.87 4.67 15.81
CA LEU A 261 15.81 3.63 16.25
C LEU A 261 15.14 2.25 16.31
N ALA A 262 13.89 2.18 16.77
CA ALA A 262 13.11 0.95 16.80
C ALA A 262 12.90 0.38 15.39
N LEU A 263 12.69 1.23 14.38
CA LEU A 263 12.53 0.79 12.98
C LEU A 263 13.77 0.09 12.41
N LYS A 264 14.95 0.30 12.98
CA LYS A 264 16.16 -0.41 12.55
C LYS A 264 16.21 -1.88 13.00
N GLN A 265 15.25 -2.29 13.83
CA GLN A 265 15.28 -3.60 14.46
C GLN A 265 14.86 -4.71 13.49
N PRO A 266 15.47 -5.92 13.58
CA PRO A 266 15.18 -7.03 12.68
C PRO A 266 13.70 -7.44 12.64
N TRP A 267 12.94 -7.16 13.69
CA TRP A 267 11.51 -7.48 13.77
C TRP A 267 10.73 -6.96 12.56
N PHE A 268 10.95 -5.71 12.13
CA PHE A 268 10.28 -5.10 10.98
C PHE A 268 10.59 -5.76 9.64
N THR A 269 11.53 -6.69 9.59
CA THR A 269 11.89 -7.41 8.38
C THR A 269 11.34 -8.82 8.33
N ARG A 270 10.83 -9.41 9.42
CA ARG A 270 10.46 -10.83 9.44
C ARG A 270 9.09 -11.10 8.84
N THR A 271 8.94 -12.18 8.07
CA THR A 271 7.65 -12.49 7.43
C THR A 271 6.54 -12.83 8.44
N TRP A 272 6.85 -13.61 9.48
CA TRP A 272 5.84 -14.01 10.49
C TRP A 272 5.21 -12.82 11.23
N VAL A 273 5.95 -11.74 11.45
CA VAL A 273 5.43 -10.61 12.22
C VAL A 273 4.29 -9.88 11.53
N ILE A 274 4.12 -10.09 10.22
CA ILE A 274 3.07 -9.47 9.42
C ILE A 274 1.70 -9.96 9.91
N GLN A 275 1.50 -11.28 10.02
CA GLN A 275 0.25 -11.82 10.54
C GLN A 275 0.05 -11.47 12.02
N GLU A 276 1.13 -11.49 12.82
CA GLU A 276 1.06 -11.21 14.26
C GLU A 276 0.57 -9.79 14.54
N MET A 277 1.06 -8.81 13.76
CA MET A 277 0.64 -7.41 13.86
C MET A 277 -0.72 -7.15 13.21
N ALA A 278 -0.96 -7.72 12.01
CA ALA A 278 -2.19 -7.50 11.26
C ALA A 278 -3.43 -8.05 12.01
N LEU A 279 -3.29 -9.19 12.69
CA LEU A 279 -4.37 -9.83 13.45
C LEU A 279 -4.56 -9.23 14.85
N ALA A 280 -3.58 -8.49 15.37
CA ALA A 280 -3.64 -7.92 16.71
C ALA A 280 -4.81 -6.93 16.88
N LYS A 281 -5.71 -7.22 17.83
CA LYS A 281 -6.73 -6.27 18.31
C LYS A 281 -6.10 -5.05 18.96
N LYS A 282 -5.12 -5.30 19.84
CA LYS A 282 -4.29 -4.29 20.51
C LYS A 282 -2.83 -4.71 20.40
N ALA A 283 -1.96 -3.75 20.08
CA ALA A 283 -0.53 -3.98 19.98
C ALA A 283 0.24 -3.01 20.89
N LYS A 284 1.17 -3.53 21.68
CA LYS A 284 2.11 -2.78 22.51
C LYS A 284 3.54 -3.10 22.08
N TYR A 285 4.25 -2.12 21.53
CA TYR A 285 5.62 -2.24 21.04
C TYR A 285 6.59 -1.87 22.15
N ILE A 286 7.39 -2.84 22.60
CA ILE A 286 8.37 -2.69 23.66
C ILE A 286 9.74 -2.49 23.01
N PHE A 287 10.37 -1.34 23.28
CA PHE A 287 11.70 -1.04 22.80
C PHE A 287 12.50 -0.29 23.86
N HIS A 288 13.59 -0.90 24.33
CA HIS A 288 14.52 -0.30 25.31
C HIS A 288 13.80 0.36 26.51
N GLY A 289 12.89 -0.37 27.17
CA GLY A 289 12.15 0.13 28.35
C GLY A 289 10.96 1.06 28.04
N ASN A 290 10.75 1.43 26.78
CA ASN A 290 9.61 2.22 26.35
C ASN A 290 8.52 1.32 25.77
N ILE A 291 7.25 1.69 26.00
CA ILE A 291 6.10 1.11 25.30
C ILE A 291 5.57 2.15 24.32
N PHE A 292 5.39 1.74 23.08
CA PHE A 292 4.58 2.46 22.11
C PHE A 292 3.29 1.67 21.86
N THR A 293 2.16 2.35 21.96
CA THR A 293 0.90 1.86 21.40
C THR A 293 0.90 2.08 19.89
N GLN A 294 0.05 1.32 19.18
CA GLN A 294 -0.13 1.50 17.74
C GLN A 294 -0.44 2.97 17.35
N PRO A 295 -1.35 3.69 18.03
CA PRO A 295 -1.62 5.09 17.68
C PRO A 295 -0.46 6.06 17.94
N GLU A 296 0.41 5.79 18.92
CA GLU A 296 1.60 6.62 19.16
C GLU A 296 2.62 6.45 18.04
N LEU A 297 2.83 5.22 17.54
CA LEU A 297 3.65 5.00 16.36
C LEU A 297 3.04 5.64 15.12
N ASP A 298 1.72 5.57 14.93
CA ASP A 298 1.06 6.19 13.78
C ASP A 298 1.16 7.73 13.78
N ALA A 299 1.10 8.36 14.96
CA ALA A 299 1.31 9.81 15.12
C ALA A 299 2.75 10.26 14.74
N ILE A 300 3.68 9.32 14.62
CA ILE A 300 5.08 9.57 14.24
C ILE A 300 5.36 9.12 12.80
N LEU A 301 4.86 7.95 12.43
CA LEU A 301 5.28 7.18 11.27
C LEU A 301 4.27 7.20 10.12
N THR A 302 3.06 7.73 10.28
CA THR A 302 2.15 7.87 9.12
C THR A 302 2.73 8.85 8.09
N ARG A 303 2.32 8.69 6.83
CA ARG A 303 2.75 9.59 5.76
C ARG A 303 2.31 11.03 6.05
N GLU A 304 1.10 11.19 6.57
CA GLU A 304 0.51 12.46 6.99
C GLU A 304 1.32 13.10 8.13
N ALA A 305 1.73 12.31 9.14
CA ALA A 305 2.56 12.78 10.25
C ALA A 305 3.96 13.24 9.80
N LEU A 306 4.57 12.55 8.84
CA LEU A 306 5.86 12.97 8.27
C LEU A 306 5.73 14.22 7.39
N GLN A 307 4.62 14.35 6.64
CA GLN A 307 4.36 15.53 5.81
C GLN A 307 4.15 16.80 6.65
N SER A 308 3.53 16.67 7.82
CA SER A 308 3.35 17.79 8.75
C SER A 308 4.63 18.18 9.52
N HIS A 309 5.69 17.36 9.45
CA HIS A 309 6.95 17.58 10.15
C HIS A 309 8.17 17.40 9.21
N PRO A 310 8.52 18.42 8.41
CA PRO A 310 9.60 18.33 7.41
C PRO A 310 10.94 17.85 7.95
N GLU A 311 11.30 18.21 9.19
CA GLU A 311 12.54 17.75 9.82
C GLU A 311 12.58 16.24 10.07
N ARG A 312 11.45 15.62 10.45
CA ARG A 312 11.35 14.17 10.61
C ARG A 312 11.47 13.46 9.27
N ALA A 313 10.83 14.00 8.24
CA ALA A 313 10.94 13.48 6.88
C ALA A 313 12.39 13.55 6.38
N ARG A 314 13.08 14.66 6.63
CA ARG A 314 14.51 14.81 6.30
C ARG A 314 15.37 13.78 7.03
N GLU A 315 15.19 13.63 8.34
CA GLU A 315 15.95 12.66 9.15
C GLU A 315 15.72 11.22 8.69
N LEU A 316 14.49 10.85 8.36
CA LEU A 316 14.15 9.53 7.80
C LEU A 316 14.86 9.29 6.46
N MET A 317 14.88 10.29 5.58
CA MET A 317 15.53 10.19 4.26
C MET A 317 17.05 10.11 4.35
N THR A 318 17.66 10.75 5.35
CA THR A 318 19.12 10.72 5.55
C THR A 318 19.59 9.61 6.51
N GLY A 319 18.69 8.95 7.23
CA GLY A 319 19.01 7.98 8.28
C GLY A 319 19.45 6.59 7.80
N GLY A 320 19.73 6.44 6.50
CA GLY A 320 20.30 5.24 5.89
C GLY A 320 19.28 4.18 5.45
N ALA A 321 19.76 3.20 4.67
CA ALA A 321 18.92 2.19 4.03
C ALA A 321 18.16 1.30 5.02
N VAL A 322 18.75 0.97 6.17
CA VAL A 322 18.13 0.12 7.20
C VAL A 322 16.91 0.80 7.83
N LEU A 323 17.05 2.08 8.20
CA LEU A 323 15.95 2.86 8.75
C LEU A 323 14.81 2.99 7.73
N MET A 324 15.16 3.36 6.49
CA MET A 324 14.19 3.50 5.40
C MET A 324 13.46 2.18 5.14
N ARG A 325 14.17 1.05 5.13
CA ARG A 325 13.58 -0.28 4.96
C ARG A 325 12.60 -0.61 6.08
N GLY A 326 12.96 -0.37 7.33
CA GLY A 326 12.08 -0.56 8.48
C GLY A 326 10.81 0.28 8.38
N TYR A 327 10.95 1.57 8.05
CA TYR A 327 9.82 2.46 7.80
C TYR A 327 8.89 1.95 6.69
N LEU A 328 9.46 1.60 5.52
CA LEU A 328 8.67 1.09 4.40
C LEU A 328 7.95 -0.21 4.77
N ASN A 329 8.59 -1.10 5.53
CA ASN A 329 7.97 -2.33 6.00
C ASN A 329 6.85 -2.06 7.01
N TYR A 330 7.02 -1.09 7.91
CA TYR A 330 5.93 -0.63 8.77
C TYR A 330 4.72 -0.17 7.95
N GLN A 331 4.93 0.69 6.94
CA GLN A 331 3.84 1.14 6.05
C GLN A 331 3.14 -0.01 5.33
N LYS A 332 3.90 -1.00 4.85
CA LYS A 332 3.34 -2.20 4.20
C LYS A 332 2.47 -3.00 5.15
N MET A 333 2.95 -3.24 6.37
CA MET A 333 2.16 -3.98 7.36
C MET A 333 0.88 -3.22 7.76
N GLN A 334 0.92 -1.89 7.87
CA GLN A 334 -0.30 -1.08 8.07
C GLN A 334 -1.27 -1.19 6.89
N THR A 335 -0.75 -1.17 5.66
CA THR A 335 -1.55 -1.35 4.44
C THR A 335 -2.26 -2.71 4.44
N ILE A 336 -1.54 -3.77 4.81
CA ILE A 336 -2.08 -5.13 4.90
C ILE A 336 -3.14 -5.22 6.00
N LYS A 337 -2.88 -4.67 7.19
CA LYS A 337 -3.84 -4.64 8.30
C LYS A 337 -5.13 -3.93 7.89
N HIS A 338 -5.03 -2.77 7.25
CA HIS A 338 -6.19 -2.03 6.77
C HIS A 338 -6.97 -2.79 5.68
N ALA A 339 -6.27 -3.43 4.74
CA ALA A 339 -6.89 -4.26 3.71
C ALA A 339 -7.65 -5.44 4.33
N TYR A 340 -7.02 -6.15 5.27
CA TYR A 340 -7.61 -7.27 6.01
C TYR A 340 -8.87 -6.86 6.77
N LEU A 341 -8.80 -5.78 7.56
CA LEU A 341 -9.95 -5.27 8.31
C LEU A 341 -11.09 -4.78 7.42
N SER A 342 -10.80 -4.43 6.16
CA SER A 342 -11.79 -4.03 5.16
C SER A 342 -12.33 -5.21 4.33
N GLY A 343 -11.93 -6.45 4.63
CA GLY A 343 -12.30 -7.64 3.86
C GLY A 343 -11.67 -7.74 2.47
N ARG A 344 -10.63 -6.95 2.17
CA ARG A 344 -9.91 -6.93 0.89
C ARG A 344 -8.70 -7.85 0.95
N ASN A 345 -8.95 -9.16 0.96
CA ASN A 345 -7.92 -10.19 1.16
C ASN A 345 -7.39 -10.73 -0.18
N ASP A 346 -6.48 -9.96 -0.82
CA ASP A 346 -5.80 -10.39 -2.05
C ASP A 346 -4.42 -11.01 -1.71
N SER A 347 -4.36 -12.34 -1.81
CA SER A 347 -3.17 -13.10 -1.46
C SER A 347 -1.97 -12.80 -2.36
N LEU A 348 -2.18 -12.52 -3.64
CA LEU A 348 -1.12 -12.17 -4.57
C LEU A 348 -0.54 -10.79 -4.24
N GLN A 349 -1.42 -9.82 -3.99
CA GLN A 349 -1.00 -8.47 -3.62
C GLN A 349 -0.17 -8.49 -2.32
N PHE A 350 -0.58 -9.25 -1.32
CA PHE A 350 0.15 -9.35 -0.05
C PHE A 350 1.54 -9.98 -0.24
N ILE A 351 1.67 -11.06 -1.03
CA ILE A 351 2.97 -11.67 -1.32
C ILE A 351 3.88 -10.73 -2.11
N GLN A 352 3.35 -10.02 -3.11
CA GLN A 352 4.14 -9.06 -3.89
C GLN A 352 4.64 -7.91 -3.01
N LEU A 353 3.75 -7.35 -2.17
CA LEU A 353 4.05 -6.26 -1.26
C LEU A 353 5.13 -6.62 -0.23
N THR A 354 5.19 -7.89 0.18
CA THR A 354 6.03 -8.39 1.28
C THR A 354 7.18 -9.28 0.80
N SER A 355 7.42 -9.30 -0.51
CA SER A 355 8.50 -10.08 -1.16
C SER A 355 9.88 -9.81 -0.56
N ASP A 356 10.07 -8.64 0.03
CA ASP A 356 11.32 -8.13 0.57
C ASP A 356 11.49 -8.31 2.10
N PHE A 357 10.50 -8.94 2.76
CA PHE A 357 10.61 -9.47 4.12
C PHE A 357 11.48 -10.74 4.15
N VAL A 358 11.95 -11.13 5.32
CA VAL A 358 12.91 -12.20 5.57
C VAL A 358 12.18 -13.38 6.19
N ALA A 359 12.33 -14.54 5.55
CA ALA A 359 11.83 -15.82 6.00
C ALA A 359 13.02 -16.76 6.24
N SER A 360 13.09 -17.38 7.42
CA SER A 360 14.16 -18.35 7.74
C SER A 360 13.92 -19.68 7.02
N ASP A 361 12.68 -20.19 7.08
CA ASP A 361 12.21 -21.25 6.19
C ASP A 361 11.53 -20.58 4.99
N PRO A 362 11.96 -20.85 3.75
CA PRO A 362 11.35 -20.22 2.58
C PRO A 362 9.84 -20.43 2.45
N LYS A 363 9.28 -21.53 3.00
CA LYS A 363 7.82 -21.75 3.02
C LYS A 363 7.06 -20.63 3.73
N ASP A 364 7.70 -19.98 4.70
CA ASP A 364 7.09 -18.94 5.52
C ASP A 364 6.75 -17.68 4.72
N LYS A 365 7.31 -17.52 3.51
CA LYS A 365 6.88 -16.49 2.54
C LYS A 365 5.38 -16.55 2.23
N ILE A 366 4.82 -17.75 2.29
CA ILE A 366 3.39 -17.99 2.10
C ILE A 366 2.74 -18.26 3.45
N PHE A 367 3.32 -19.13 4.29
CA PHE A 367 2.69 -19.52 5.56
C PHE A 367 2.60 -18.39 6.58
N GLY A 368 3.56 -17.45 6.60
CA GLY A 368 3.51 -16.27 7.47
C GLY A 368 2.44 -15.23 7.08
N LEU A 369 1.74 -15.45 5.96
CA LEU A 369 0.60 -14.65 5.51
C LEU A 369 -0.70 -15.48 5.41
N LEU A 370 -0.64 -16.78 5.68
CA LEU A 370 -1.73 -17.72 5.42
C LEU A 370 -3.01 -17.31 6.17
N ALA A 371 -2.84 -16.81 7.39
CA ALA A 371 -3.92 -16.29 8.24
C ALA A 371 -4.60 -15.03 7.67
N LEU A 372 -4.04 -14.39 6.64
CA LEU A 372 -4.62 -13.20 6.00
C LEU A 372 -5.30 -13.53 4.67
N PHE A 373 -5.13 -14.75 4.17
CA PHE A 373 -5.75 -15.20 2.93
C PHE A 373 -7.18 -15.67 3.17
N ASN A 374 -7.99 -15.73 2.10
CA ASN A 374 -9.32 -16.32 2.15
C ASN A 374 -9.24 -17.87 2.24
N ASP A 375 -10.33 -18.52 2.62
CA ASP A 375 -10.37 -19.98 2.83
C ASP A 375 -10.10 -20.81 1.57
N ASN A 376 -10.43 -20.29 0.39
CA ASN A 376 -10.15 -20.99 -0.87
C ASN A 376 -8.63 -21.03 -1.12
N ASP A 377 -7.96 -19.90 -0.92
CA ASP A 377 -6.52 -19.77 -1.08
C ASP A 377 -5.77 -20.65 -0.08
N ARG A 378 -6.20 -20.66 1.19
CA ARG A 378 -5.62 -21.49 2.25
C ARG A 378 -5.68 -22.98 1.92
N ARG A 379 -6.85 -23.45 1.45
CA ARG A 379 -7.05 -24.86 1.06
C ARG A 379 -6.17 -25.26 -0.13
N ALA A 380 -5.94 -24.34 -1.07
CA ALA A 380 -5.17 -24.62 -2.28
C ALA A 380 -3.67 -24.85 -2.00
N ILE A 381 -3.08 -24.23 -0.98
CA ILE A 381 -1.65 -24.32 -0.65
C ILE A 381 -1.28 -25.67 0.02
N GLY A 382 -2.17 -26.20 0.87
CA GLY A 382 -1.99 -27.46 1.60
C GLY A 382 -1.13 -27.34 2.86
N PRO A 383 -0.73 -28.47 3.50
CA PRO A 383 -0.04 -28.46 4.80
C PRO A 383 1.42 -27.99 4.73
N TYR A 384 1.92 -27.48 5.86
CA TYR A 384 3.30 -27.01 6.06
C TYR A 384 4.38 -28.10 5.91
N SER A 385 3.99 -29.37 6.07
CA SER A 385 4.88 -30.54 5.90
C SER A 385 5.29 -30.81 4.45
N GLN A 386 4.65 -30.16 3.47
CA GLN A 386 5.06 -30.26 2.07
C GLN A 386 6.43 -29.62 1.84
N ASP A 387 7.11 -30.06 0.79
CA ASP A 387 8.30 -29.38 0.31
C ASP A 387 7.96 -27.96 -0.19
N VAL A 388 8.94 -27.05 -0.12
CA VAL A 388 8.76 -25.65 -0.51
C VAL A 388 8.29 -25.48 -1.96
N TYR A 389 8.76 -26.32 -2.87
CA TYR A 389 8.48 -26.19 -4.29
C TYR A 389 7.03 -26.57 -4.62
N SER A 390 6.50 -27.59 -3.94
CA SER A 390 5.08 -27.93 -3.99
C SER A 390 4.20 -26.79 -3.47
N VAL A 391 4.57 -26.17 -2.34
CA VAL A 391 3.83 -25.04 -1.76
C VAL A 391 3.76 -23.88 -2.77
N TYR A 392 4.89 -23.50 -3.36
CA TYR A 392 4.98 -22.40 -4.31
C TYR A 392 4.24 -22.69 -5.61
N ARG A 393 4.41 -23.90 -6.16
CA ARG A 393 3.70 -24.33 -7.38
C ARG A 393 2.19 -24.33 -7.19
N ARG A 394 1.69 -24.85 -6.06
CA ARG A 394 0.26 -24.87 -5.77
C ARG A 394 -0.32 -23.46 -5.63
N PHE A 395 0.41 -22.57 -4.96
CA PHE A 395 0.02 -21.17 -4.88
C PHE A 395 0.02 -20.49 -6.26
N ALA A 396 1.07 -20.66 -7.07
CA ALA A 396 1.12 -20.09 -8.42
C ALA A 396 0.00 -20.64 -9.33
N ALA A 397 -0.30 -21.95 -9.24
CA ALA A 397 -1.39 -22.57 -9.98
C ALA A 397 -2.77 -22.01 -9.57
N LEU A 398 -2.99 -21.74 -8.29
CA LEU A 398 -4.17 -21.03 -7.82
C LEU A 398 -4.26 -19.64 -8.48
N GLN A 399 -3.17 -18.85 -8.45
CA GLN A 399 -3.17 -17.51 -9.03
C GLN A 399 -3.44 -17.52 -10.54
N VAL A 400 -2.91 -18.50 -11.26
CA VAL A 400 -3.24 -18.73 -12.67
C VAL A 400 -4.74 -18.95 -12.87
N ARG A 401 -5.38 -19.79 -12.03
CA ARG A 401 -6.83 -20.04 -12.11
C ARG A 401 -7.67 -18.81 -11.78
N LEU A 402 -7.14 -17.89 -10.97
CA LEU A 402 -7.76 -16.60 -10.66
C LEU A 402 -7.54 -15.53 -11.75
N GLY A 403 -6.87 -15.87 -12.86
CA GLY A 403 -6.62 -14.96 -13.98
C GLY A 403 -5.32 -14.17 -13.90
N HIS A 404 -4.45 -14.46 -12.92
CA HIS A 404 -3.19 -13.75 -12.69
C HIS A 404 -1.98 -14.38 -13.39
N ALA A 405 -2.17 -15.16 -14.46
CA ALA A 405 -1.06 -15.90 -15.08
C ALA A 405 0.05 -14.99 -15.62
N ILE A 406 -0.28 -13.86 -16.25
CA ILE A 406 0.73 -12.90 -16.75
C ILE A 406 1.54 -12.33 -15.57
N MET A 407 0.89 -12.00 -14.46
CA MET A 407 1.59 -11.54 -13.25
C MET A 407 2.52 -12.62 -12.65
N MET A 408 2.14 -13.91 -12.78
CA MET A 408 3.01 -15.03 -12.41
C MET A 408 4.23 -15.12 -13.33
N LEU A 409 4.06 -14.96 -14.64
CA LEU A 409 5.17 -14.98 -15.60
C LEU A 409 6.13 -13.82 -15.36
N ASP A 410 5.61 -12.61 -15.10
CA ASP A 410 6.42 -11.44 -14.70
C ASP A 410 7.27 -11.80 -13.48
N SER A 411 6.62 -12.29 -12.43
CA SER A 411 7.26 -12.59 -11.13
C SER A 411 8.24 -13.77 -11.19
N ALA A 412 8.14 -14.64 -12.19
CA ALA A 412 8.99 -15.81 -12.35
C ALA A 412 10.32 -15.50 -13.07
N GLY A 413 10.38 -14.43 -13.88
CA GLY A 413 11.57 -14.07 -14.66
C GLY A 413 12.77 -13.60 -13.84
N LEU A 414 13.96 -13.57 -14.46
CA LEU A 414 15.20 -12.90 -14.00
C LEU A 414 16.09 -13.62 -12.97
N GLN A 415 15.65 -14.71 -12.33
CA GLN A 415 16.46 -15.37 -11.28
C GLN A 415 17.37 -16.49 -11.82
N LYS A 416 18.68 -16.21 -12.03
CA LYS A 416 19.65 -17.19 -12.59
C LYS A 416 19.78 -18.48 -11.76
N ARG A 417 19.85 -18.35 -10.44
CA ARG A 417 20.03 -19.47 -9.48
C ARG A 417 18.93 -20.54 -9.56
N ARG A 418 17.75 -20.17 -10.07
CA ARG A 418 16.57 -21.03 -10.22
C ARG A 418 16.66 -22.01 -11.38
N LEU A 419 17.20 -21.58 -12.52
CA LEU A 419 17.30 -22.45 -13.70
C LEU A 419 18.33 -23.56 -13.50
N ASP A 420 19.36 -23.29 -12.71
CA ASP A 420 20.43 -24.25 -12.43
C ASP A 420 19.98 -25.38 -11.47
N SER A 421 18.96 -25.15 -10.62
CA SER A 421 18.48 -26.17 -9.67
C SER A 421 17.46 -27.15 -10.27
N GLY A 422 16.71 -26.75 -11.29
CA GLY A 422 15.68 -27.58 -11.94
C GLY A 422 14.51 -28.00 -11.04
N GLN A 423 14.42 -27.49 -9.81
CA GLN A 423 13.44 -27.91 -8.80
C GLN A 423 12.06 -27.24 -8.93
N LEU A 424 11.98 -26.11 -9.65
CA LEU A 424 10.73 -25.39 -9.94
C LEU A 424 10.51 -25.26 -11.45
N ALA A 425 9.27 -25.46 -11.89
CA ALA A 425 8.87 -25.17 -13.27
C ALA A 425 9.06 -23.68 -13.59
N SER A 426 9.59 -23.35 -14.77
CA SER A 426 10.07 -21.99 -15.14
C SER A 426 9.02 -20.87 -15.11
N TRP A 427 7.72 -21.19 -15.00
CA TRP A 427 6.63 -20.22 -14.87
C TRP A 427 6.22 -19.91 -13.40
N VAL A 428 6.70 -20.71 -12.42
CA VAL A 428 6.38 -20.54 -10.99
C VAL A 428 7.37 -19.59 -10.31
N PRO A 429 6.95 -18.45 -9.75
CA PRO A 429 7.87 -17.56 -9.04
C PRO A 429 8.61 -18.27 -7.91
N ASP A 430 9.90 -17.97 -7.79
CA ASP A 430 10.71 -18.46 -6.68
C ASP A 430 10.79 -17.38 -5.60
N TRP A 431 9.99 -17.56 -4.56
CA TRP A 431 9.95 -16.66 -3.39
C TRP A 431 11.04 -16.98 -2.36
N THR A 432 11.89 -18.01 -2.57
CA THR A 432 12.98 -18.34 -1.64
C THR A 432 14.09 -17.31 -1.70
N ALA A 433 14.34 -16.75 -2.88
CA ALA A 433 15.27 -15.65 -3.06
C ALA A 433 14.69 -14.40 -2.41
N GLN A 434 15.43 -13.81 -1.46
CA GLN A 434 15.24 -12.38 -1.18
C GLN A 434 15.52 -11.68 -2.50
N SER A 435 14.49 -11.12 -3.13
CA SER A 435 14.63 -10.40 -4.38
C SER A 435 15.80 -9.42 -4.19
N GLY A 436 16.89 -9.65 -4.91
CA GLY A 436 17.80 -8.56 -5.22
C GLY A 436 16.96 -7.43 -5.83
N ASN A 437 17.44 -6.20 -5.80
CA ASN A 437 16.71 -5.00 -6.27
C ASN A 437 16.25 -5.03 -7.74
N VAL A 438 16.34 -6.17 -8.44
CA VAL A 438 15.85 -6.40 -9.80
C VAL A 438 14.33 -6.33 -9.80
N LYS A 439 13.83 -5.32 -10.49
CA LYS A 439 12.40 -5.14 -10.73
C LYS A 439 12.06 -5.64 -12.12
N ASN A 440 10.91 -6.29 -12.24
CA ASN A 440 10.34 -6.63 -13.53
C ASN A 440 9.92 -5.34 -14.25
N ILE A 441 9.95 -5.35 -15.57
CA ILE A 441 9.59 -4.21 -16.43
C ILE A 441 8.19 -3.71 -16.10
N SER A 442 7.23 -4.62 -15.87
CA SER A 442 5.87 -4.27 -15.46
C SER A 442 5.77 -3.54 -14.11
N THR A 443 6.83 -3.61 -13.28
CA THR A 443 6.90 -2.97 -11.95
C THR A 443 7.84 -1.75 -11.91
N LEU A 444 8.56 -1.45 -13.00
CA LEU A 444 9.60 -0.41 -13.05
C LEU A 444 9.08 1.04 -13.14
N ARG A 445 7.75 1.27 -13.09
CA ARG A 445 7.02 2.57 -13.24
C ARG A 445 6.76 2.97 -14.71
N PRO A 446 6.02 4.07 -14.97
CA PRO A 446 4.67 4.07 -15.54
C PRO A 446 4.66 4.10 -17.07
N VAL A 447 5.59 3.43 -17.75
CA VAL A 447 5.51 3.33 -19.22
C VAL A 447 4.37 2.37 -19.56
N PRO A 448 3.30 2.82 -20.22
CA PRO A 448 2.12 2.00 -20.47
C PRO A 448 2.37 1.09 -21.67
N TYR A 449 3.28 0.13 -21.53
CA TYR A 449 3.56 -0.82 -22.61
C TYR A 449 2.30 -1.63 -22.94
N ARG A 450 2.12 -1.90 -24.24
CA ARG A 450 0.98 -2.64 -24.79
C ARG A 450 1.47 -3.61 -25.87
N ALA A 451 2.53 -4.35 -25.57
CA ALA A 451 3.18 -5.22 -26.55
C ALA A 451 2.19 -6.19 -27.21
N SER A 452 1.23 -6.74 -26.46
CA SER A 452 0.19 -7.65 -26.99
C SER A 452 -1.13 -6.96 -27.38
N GLY A 453 -1.17 -5.62 -27.41
CA GLY A 453 -2.35 -4.84 -27.79
C GLY A 453 -3.58 -5.12 -26.92
N SER A 454 -4.69 -5.48 -27.56
CA SER A 454 -5.96 -5.88 -26.92
C SER A 454 -6.18 -7.39 -26.88
N SER A 455 -5.14 -8.20 -27.15
CA SER A 455 -5.26 -9.65 -27.13
C SER A 455 -5.60 -10.18 -25.73
N THR A 456 -6.39 -11.25 -25.67
CA THR A 456 -6.79 -11.88 -24.40
C THR A 456 -5.95 -13.13 -24.12
N PRO A 457 -5.51 -13.32 -22.87
CA PRO A 457 -4.70 -14.47 -22.51
C PRO A 457 -5.51 -15.76 -22.62
N ARG A 458 -4.87 -16.81 -23.14
CA ARG A 458 -5.40 -18.19 -23.10
C ARG A 458 -4.34 -19.07 -22.47
N ILE A 459 -4.69 -19.65 -21.32
CA ILE A 459 -3.75 -20.34 -20.45
C ILE A 459 -4.37 -21.68 -20.02
N GLU A 460 -3.55 -22.73 -20.02
CA GLU A 460 -3.92 -24.04 -19.48
C GLU A 460 -2.80 -24.57 -18.58
N LEU A 461 -3.16 -25.03 -17.38
CA LEU A 461 -2.24 -25.71 -16.47
C LEU A 461 -2.09 -27.17 -16.90
N LEU A 462 -0.86 -27.61 -17.18
CA LEU A 462 -0.60 -28.98 -17.61
C LEU A 462 -0.27 -29.89 -16.43
N GLY A 463 -1.03 -30.98 -16.28
CA GLY A 463 -0.92 -31.90 -15.14
C GLY A 463 -1.49 -31.30 -13.84
N ASP A 464 -1.37 -32.04 -12.73
CA ASP A 464 -1.88 -31.56 -11.44
C ASP A 464 -1.17 -30.27 -11.03
N ALA A 465 -1.94 -29.19 -10.82
CA ALA A 465 -1.47 -27.85 -10.52
C ALA A 465 -0.23 -27.41 -11.35
N GLY A 466 -0.25 -27.69 -12.66
CA GLY A 466 0.81 -27.25 -13.59
C GLY A 466 2.16 -27.95 -13.37
N SER A 467 2.17 -29.13 -12.74
CA SER A 467 3.38 -29.93 -12.48
C SER A 467 4.18 -30.29 -13.73
N THR A 468 3.53 -30.34 -14.89
CA THR A 468 4.19 -30.63 -16.18
C THR A 468 4.37 -29.41 -17.07
N GLY A 469 3.87 -28.24 -16.65
CA GLY A 469 4.07 -26.96 -17.35
C GLY A 469 2.82 -26.08 -17.41
N LEU A 470 2.96 -25.00 -18.17
CA LEU A 470 1.90 -24.04 -18.47
C LEU A 470 1.81 -23.89 -20.00
N GLN A 471 0.65 -24.12 -20.58
CA GLN A 471 0.41 -23.86 -22.01
C GLN A 471 -0.15 -22.45 -22.18
N LEU A 472 0.42 -21.70 -23.12
CA LEU A 472 0.11 -20.31 -23.39
C LEU A 472 -0.06 -20.08 -24.88
N ARG A 473 -1.00 -19.21 -25.27
CA ARG A 473 -1.10 -18.71 -26.65
C ARG A 473 -0.29 -17.42 -26.81
N GLY A 474 0.48 -17.33 -27.90
CA GLY A 474 1.29 -16.15 -28.20
C GLY A 474 1.95 -16.24 -29.57
N LEU A 475 2.85 -15.30 -29.84
CA LEU A 475 3.64 -15.21 -31.06
C LEU A 475 5.13 -15.35 -30.75
N LEU A 476 5.87 -16.09 -31.57
CA LEU A 476 7.33 -16.07 -31.55
C LEU A 476 7.77 -14.95 -32.51
N ILE A 477 8.39 -13.91 -31.96
CA ILE A 477 8.67 -12.66 -32.67
C ILE A 477 10.03 -12.72 -33.37
N ASP A 478 11.07 -13.11 -32.64
CA ASP A 478 12.46 -13.01 -33.10
C ASP A 478 13.37 -13.95 -32.29
N ARG A 479 14.63 -14.05 -32.69
CA ARG A 479 15.67 -14.82 -31.97
C ARG A 479 16.90 -13.96 -31.72
N LEU A 480 17.51 -14.09 -30.54
CA LEU A 480 18.74 -13.39 -30.19
C LEU A 480 19.91 -13.95 -31.01
N THR A 481 20.68 -13.07 -31.66
CA THR A 481 21.89 -13.43 -32.42
C THR A 481 23.16 -13.09 -31.64
N SER A 482 23.12 -12.05 -30.82
CA SER A 482 24.27 -11.60 -30.04
C SER A 482 23.82 -11.06 -28.69
N VAL A 483 24.58 -11.36 -27.63
CA VAL A 483 24.29 -10.97 -26.25
C VAL A 483 25.58 -10.47 -25.59
N VAL A 484 25.51 -9.33 -24.90
CA VAL A 484 26.56 -8.79 -24.05
C VAL A 484 26.09 -8.90 -22.59
N PRO A 485 26.69 -9.79 -21.79
CA PRO A 485 26.23 -10.05 -20.43
C PRO A 485 26.49 -8.87 -19.48
N PHE A 486 25.57 -8.69 -18.52
CA PHE A 486 25.71 -7.71 -17.43
C PHE A 486 27.03 -7.88 -16.66
N ALA A 487 27.27 -9.07 -16.12
CA ALA A 487 28.48 -9.38 -15.38
C ALA A 487 29.63 -9.81 -16.31
N ASN A 488 30.87 -9.54 -15.90
CA ASN A 488 32.04 -10.12 -16.54
C ASN A 488 32.19 -11.58 -16.06
N PRO A 489 32.25 -12.60 -16.95
CA PRO A 489 32.38 -13.99 -16.54
C PRO A 489 33.63 -14.27 -15.69
N ASP A 490 34.70 -13.49 -15.89
CA ASP A 490 36.05 -13.77 -15.38
C ASP A 490 36.60 -12.69 -14.42
N GLY A 491 35.74 -11.87 -13.77
CA GLY A 491 36.20 -10.78 -12.89
C GLY A 491 35.15 -10.27 -11.88
N PRO A 492 35.51 -9.28 -11.04
CA PRO A 492 34.56 -8.64 -10.12
C PRO A 492 33.41 -7.96 -10.87
N ASP A 493 32.29 -7.72 -10.18
CA ASP A 493 31.13 -7.05 -10.79
C ASP A 493 31.55 -5.69 -11.37
N PRO A 494 31.33 -5.46 -12.67
CA PRO A 494 31.79 -4.25 -13.35
C PRO A 494 31.08 -3.02 -12.79
N SER A 495 31.77 -1.86 -12.77
CA SER A 495 31.05 -0.60 -12.56
C SER A 495 29.97 -0.45 -13.63
N PHE A 496 28.92 0.32 -13.34
CA PHE A 496 27.90 0.59 -14.35
C PHE A 496 28.54 1.17 -15.64
N LEU A 497 29.56 2.01 -15.50
CA LEU A 497 30.28 2.60 -16.62
C LEU A 497 31.03 1.54 -17.46
N ASP A 498 31.61 0.51 -16.83
CA ASP A 498 32.26 -0.58 -17.55
C ASP A 498 31.26 -1.45 -18.32
N TYR A 499 30.09 -1.74 -17.71
CA TYR A 499 29.01 -2.41 -18.42
C TYR A 499 28.52 -1.57 -19.61
N HIS A 500 28.25 -0.29 -19.38
CA HIS A 500 27.88 0.67 -20.40
C HIS A 500 28.86 0.68 -21.58
N ASN A 501 30.16 0.80 -21.32
CA ASN A 501 31.18 0.90 -22.37
C ASN A 501 31.22 -0.37 -23.25
N ARG A 502 31.02 -1.55 -22.66
CA ARG A 502 30.95 -2.82 -23.41
C ARG A 502 29.72 -2.87 -24.32
N ILE A 503 28.54 -2.52 -23.81
CA ILE A 503 27.32 -2.53 -24.63
C ILE A 503 27.37 -1.46 -25.74
N ARG A 504 27.97 -0.30 -25.45
CA ARG A 504 28.13 0.78 -26.43
C ARG A 504 29.05 0.38 -27.57
N ALA A 505 30.24 -0.14 -27.25
CA ALA A 505 31.20 -0.62 -28.26
C ALA A 505 30.59 -1.72 -29.16
N HIS A 506 29.78 -2.60 -28.57
CA HIS A 506 29.08 -3.64 -29.31
C HIS A 506 27.98 -3.10 -30.23
N PHE A 507 27.18 -2.16 -29.75
CA PHE A 507 26.16 -1.48 -30.54
C PHE A 507 26.78 -0.76 -31.76
N ASP A 508 27.87 0.00 -31.56
CA ASP A 508 28.57 0.69 -32.65
C ASP A 508 29.20 -0.30 -33.66
N SER A 509 29.74 -1.42 -33.17
CA SER A 509 30.27 -2.48 -34.03
C SER A 509 29.19 -3.15 -34.88
N TRP A 510 28.01 -3.35 -34.31
CA TRP A 510 26.86 -3.87 -35.05
C TRP A 510 26.34 -2.86 -36.08
N LEU A 511 26.20 -1.59 -35.73
CA LEU A 511 25.78 -0.52 -36.66
C LEU A 511 26.68 -0.44 -37.90
N ARG A 512 28.01 -0.57 -37.73
CA ARG A 512 28.96 -0.57 -38.86
C ARG A 512 28.77 -1.75 -39.83
N ARG A 513 28.23 -2.88 -39.36
CA ARG A 513 28.04 -4.12 -40.14
C ARG A 513 26.62 -4.26 -40.68
N SER A 514 25.65 -3.62 -40.05
CA SER A 514 24.24 -3.64 -40.43
C SER A 514 23.97 -2.65 -41.56
N ARG A 515 23.20 -3.06 -42.59
CA ARG A 515 22.63 -2.13 -43.59
C ARG A 515 21.43 -1.35 -43.05
N SER A 516 20.97 -1.70 -41.86
CA SER A 516 19.81 -1.13 -41.16
C SER A 516 20.31 -0.15 -40.09
N ALA A 517 19.92 1.11 -40.20
CA ALA A 517 20.18 2.17 -39.22
C ALA A 517 18.85 2.60 -38.56
N TYR A 518 18.88 2.93 -37.27
CA TYR A 518 17.78 3.68 -36.66
C TYR A 518 17.77 5.10 -37.25
N ARG A 519 16.61 5.77 -37.25
CA ARG A 519 16.53 7.17 -37.69
C ARG A 519 17.46 8.07 -36.90
N ASP A 520 17.53 7.83 -35.59
CA ASP A 520 18.51 8.41 -34.67
C ASP A 520 19.09 7.29 -33.78
N ASN A 521 20.36 6.97 -33.98
CA ASN A 521 21.04 5.91 -33.26
C ASN A 521 21.33 6.28 -31.80
N GLU A 522 21.59 7.56 -31.50
CA GLU A 522 21.85 8.01 -30.13
C GLU A 522 20.56 8.02 -29.31
N ASP A 523 19.47 8.49 -29.89
CA ASP A 523 18.16 8.46 -29.24
C ASP A 523 17.68 7.03 -29.01
N ALA A 524 17.83 6.13 -30.00
CA ALA A 524 17.48 4.72 -29.85
C ALA A 524 18.28 4.04 -28.73
N PHE A 525 19.59 4.33 -28.62
CA PHE A 525 20.43 3.78 -27.57
C PHE A 525 20.08 4.38 -26.19
N ALA A 526 19.85 5.69 -26.10
CA ALA A 526 19.43 6.34 -24.86
C ALA A 526 18.07 5.83 -24.37
N ARG A 527 17.11 5.64 -25.28
CA ARG A 527 15.80 5.05 -24.97
C ARG A 527 15.90 3.60 -24.53
N LEU A 528 16.78 2.81 -25.13
CA LEU A 528 17.04 1.45 -24.66
C LEU A 528 17.51 1.45 -23.21
N LEU A 529 18.48 2.31 -22.87
CA LEU A 529 19.00 2.46 -21.50
C LEU A 529 17.91 2.85 -20.50
N LEU A 530 16.95 3.67 -20.92
CA LEU A 530 15.78 4.07 -20.12
C LEU A 530 14.61 3.07 -20.20
N MET A 531 14.65 2.09 -21.09
CA MET A 531 13.47 1.35 -21.53
C MET A 531 12.29 2.27 -21.93
N ASP A 532 12.53 3.37 -22.64
CA ASP A 532 11.55 4.43 -22.95
C ASP A 532 10.96 5.15 -21.73
N ASP A 533 11.47 4.94 -20.51
CA ASP A 533 11.05 5.71 -19.34
C ASP A 533 11.69 7.10 -19.34
N THR A 534 11.19 7.95 -20.23
CA THR A 534 11.68 9.33 -20.41
C THR A 534 11.01 10.31 -19.44
N TYR A 535 10.14 9.84 -18.54
CA TYR A 535 9.47 10.67 -17.55
C TYR A 535 8.92 11.98 -18.14
N ILE A 536 8.08 11.89 -19.17
CA ILE A 536 7.51 13.09 -19.78
C ILE A 536 6.37 13.62 -18.90
N GLY A 537 6.42 14.93 -18.63
CA GLY A 537 5.35 15.66 -17.98
C GLY A 537 5.17 15.32 -16.50
N ALA A 538 3.91 15.32 -16.09
CA ALA A 538 3.48 15.27 -14.71
C ALA A 538 4.10 14.09 -13.93
N ASN A 539 4.37 12.95 -14.56
CA ASN A 539 4.88 11.67 -13.99
C ASN A 539 6.23 11.72 -13.25
N ALA A 540 6.94 12.85 -13.23
CA ALA A 540 8.13 13.07 -12.41
C ALA A 540 7.91 12.73 -10.92
N ILE A 541 8.80 11.91 -10.35
CA ILE A 541 8.86 11.71 -8.90
C ILE A 541 9.07 13.09 -8.27
N ALA A 542 8.50 13.36 -7.09
CA ALA A 542 8.64 14.66 -6.39
C ALA A 542 10.10 15.17 -6.27
N TYR A 543 11.08 14.28 -6.45
CA TYR A 543 12.51 14.54 -6.34
C TYR A 543 13.30 14.25 -7.63
N SER A 544 12.67 14.06 -8.80
CA SER A 544 13.34 13.85 -10.10
C SER A 544 12.84 14.83 -11.17
N SER A 545 13.63 15.05 -12.23
CA SER A 545 13.25 15.94 -13.34
C SER A 545 13.00 15.14 -14.62
N PRO A 546 12.05 15.57 -15.48
CA PRO A 546 11.71 14.89 -16.73
C PRO A 546 12.89 14.85 -17.73
N ILE A 547 12.95 13.82 -18.57
CA ILE A 547 13.97 13.67 -19.62
C ILE A 547 13.34 13.99 -20.98
N HIS A 548 13.50 15.23 -21.43
CA HIS A 548 12.89 15.70 -22.68
C HIS A 548 13.62 15.21 -23.94
N SER A 549 14.95 15.17 -23.91
CA SER A 549 15.78 14.73 -25.03
C SER A 549 16.72 13.61 -24.57
N PRO A 550 16.32 12.32 -24.71
CA PRO A 550 17.11 11.20 -24.24
C PRO A 550 18.55 11.20 -24.78
N ALA A 551 18.74 11.44 -26.08
CA ALA A 551 20.06 11.50 -26.71
C ALA A 551 20.97 12.59 -26.13
N GLN A 552 20.43 13.79 -25.86
CA GLN A 552 21.20 14.88 -25.27
C GLN A 552 21.53 14.59 -23.81
N THR A 553 20.53 14.21 -23.02
CA THR A 553 20.70 13.92 -21.60
C THR A 553 21.67 12.75 -21.39
N TYR A 554 21.64 11.74 -22.25
CA TYR A 554 22.59 10.64 -22.26
C TYR A 554 24.05 11.12 -22.43
N ARG A 555 24.32 12.02 -23.40
CA ARG A 555 25.66 12.56 -23.62
C ARG A 555 26.20 13.31 -22.39
N GLU A 556 25.35 14.11 -21.75
CA GLU A 556 25.70 14.83 -20.52
C GLU A 556 25.90 13.86 -19.34
N ALA A 557 25.05 12.84 -19.22
CA ALA A 557 25.16 11.80 -18.20
C ALA A 557 26.47 11.02 -18.32
N LEU A 558 26.88 10.69 -19.55
CA LEU A 558 28.13 10.00 -19.84
C LEU A 558 29.35 10.84 -19.43
N GLN A 559 29.35 12.14 -19.75
CA GLN A 559 30.42 13.04 -19.31
C GLN A 559 30.53 13.09 -17.78
N ARG A 560 29.40 13.17 -17.06
CA ARG A 560 29.40 13.17 -15.59
C ARG A 560 29.90 11.84 -15.00
N TRP A 561 29.52 10.71 -15.58
CA TRP A 561 30.04 9.40 -15.16
C TRP A 561 31.55 9.29 -15.37
N GLN A 562 32.06 9.74 -16.53
CA GLN A 562 33.49 9.74 -16.82
C GLN A 562 34.29 10.67 -15.89
N ALA A 563 33.66 11.74 -15.41
CA ALA A 563 34.23 12.65 -14.40
C ALA A 563 34.15 12.11 -12.95
N GLY A 564 33.64 10.89 -12.74
CA GLY A 564 33.52 10.29 -11.40
C GLY A 564 32.33 10.80 -10.58
N SER A 565 31.41 11.55 -11.19
CA SER A 565 30.18 12.00 -10.53
C SER A 565 29.09 10.93 -10.65
N ASP A 566 29.03 10.06 -9.66
CA ASP A 566 27.94 9.12 -9.49
C ASP A 566 26.78 9.81 -8.75
N GLY A 567 25.76 10.24 -9.49
CA GLY A 567 24.58 10.97 -9.00
C GLY A 567 23.84 10.29 -7.84
N GLY A 568 24.36 10.48 -6.62
CA GLY A 568 23.77 10.04 -5.37
C GLY A 568 22.69 10.99 -4.88
N LEU A 569 21.76 10.47 -4.07
CA LEU A 569 20.70 11.25 -3.44
C LEU A 569 21.29 12.24 -2.42
N LYS A 570 21.57 13.49 -2.85
CA LYS A 570 22.09 14.57 -1.99
C LYS A 570 20.99 15.34 -1.23
N GLY A 571 19.79 14.77 -1.11
CA GLY A 571 18.64 15.41 -0.44
C GLY A 571 18.02 16.60 -1.20
N GLN A 572 18.53 16.93 -2.39
CA GLN A 572 17.98 17.93 -3.31
C GLN A 572 17.21 17.26 -4.46
N LYS A 573 16.35 18.02 -5.15
CA LYS A 573 15.65 17.53 -6.35
C LYS A 573 16.68 17.24 -7.45
N MET A 574 16.63 16.04 -8.02
CA MET A 574 17.55 15.61 -9.06
C MET A 574 17.27 16.35 -10.38
N ASP A 575 18.32 16.78 -11.07
CA ASP A 575 18.20 17.29 -12.43
C ASP A 575 17.91 16.15 -13.43
N ALA A 576 17.67 16.48 -14.70
CA ALA A 576 17.35 15.49 -15.73
C ALA A 576 18.50 14.50 -15.97
N VAL A 577 19.76 14.94 -15.81
CA VAL A 577 20.96 14.14 -16.01
C VAL A 577 21.14 13.15 -14.86
N GLU A 578 21.02 13.61 -13.61
CA GLU A 578 21.03 12.76 -12.42
C GLU A 578 19.88 11.75 -12.47
N THR A 579 18.71 12.19 -12.94
CA THR A 579 17.53 11.33 -13.14
C THR A 579 17.83 10.22 -14.14
N PHE A 580 18.40 10.58 -15.30
CA PHE A 580 18.84 9.62 -16.32
C PHE A 580 19.86 8.63 -15.74
N GLN A 581 20.86 9.11 -14.98
CA GLN A 581 21.91 8.27 -14.41
C GLN A 581 21.34 7.24 -13.42
N MET A 582 20.44 7.66 -12.54
CA MET A 582 19.79 6.79 -11.56
C MET A 582 18.85 5.78 -12.22
N GLN A 583 18.05 6.22 -13.19
CA GLN A 583 17.13 5.35 -13.92
C GLN A 583 17.89 4.29 -14.69
N THR A 584 18.92 4.68 -15.45
CA THR A 584 19.70 3.73 -16.24
C THR A 584 20.36 2.68 -15.36
N LYS A 585 20.92 3.07 -14.20
CA LYS A 585 21.45 2.11 -13.21
C LYS A 585 20.38 1.13 -12.73
N THR A 586 19.13 1.58 -12.61
CA THR A 586 18.00 0.76 -12.14
C THR A 586 17.46 -0.17 -13.22
N THR A 587 17.25 0.33 -14.44
CA THR A 587 16.69 -0.43 -15.57
C THR A 587 17.67 -1.46 -16.13
N CYS A 588 18.96 -1.13 -16.17
CA CYS A 588 20.00 -2.00 -16.71
C CYS A 588 20.52 -3.03 -15.70
N LEU A 589 20.20 -2.89 -14.41
CA LEU A 589 20.64 -3.80 -13.37
C LEU A 589 20.19 -5.24 -13.68
N GLU A 590 21.12 -6.20 -13.65
CA GLU A 590 20.84 -7.62 -13.89
C GLU A 590 20.20 -7.91 -15.27
N ARG A 591 20.43 -7.04 -16.26
CA ARG A 591 19.99 -7.25 -17.65
C ARG A 591 21.16 -7.21 -18.61
N SER A 592 21.12 -8.09 -19.60
CA SER A 592 22.09 -8.18 -20.68
C SER A 592 21.58 -7.39 -21.89
N PHE A 593 22.49 -6.75 -22.62
CA PHE A 593 22.18 -6.15 -23.92
C PHE A 593 22.15 -7.25 -24.98
N ALA A 594 21.21 -7.19 -25.90
CA ALA A 594 21.11 -8.16 -26.98
C ALA A 594 20.67 -7.53 -28.31
N ILE A 595 20.99 -8.24 -29.39
CA ILE A 595 20.56 -7.93 -30.75
C ILE A 595 19.83 -9.14 -31.32
N THR A 596 18.67 -8.92 -31.95
CA THR A 596 17.86 -9.97 -32.56
C THR A 596 18.24 -10.27 -34.00
N THR A 597 17.61 -11.27 -34.63
CA THR A 597 17.88 -11.67 -36.03
C THR A 597 17.48 -10.57 -37.00
N ASN A 598 16.38 -9.87 -36.73
CA ASN A 598 15.94 -8.73 -37.54
C ASN A 598 16.57 -7.39 -37.10
N GLY A 599 17.65 -7.42 -36.31
CA GLY A 599 18.42 -6.24 -35.95
C GLY A 599 17.74 -5.32 -34.92
N ARG A 600 16.88 -5.86 -34.05
CA ARG A 600 16.32 -5.09 -32.93
C ARG A 600 17.28 -5.11 -31.74
N ILE A 601 17.49 -3.96 -31.12
CA ILE A 601 18.16 -3.86 -29.81
C ILE A 601 17.21 -4.23 -28.67
N ALA A 602 17.74 -4.89 -27.65
CA ALA A 602 16.97 -5.37 -26.53
C ALA A 602 17.76 -5.34 -25.21
N LEU A 603 17.04 -5.14 -24.11
CA LEU A 603 17.52 -5.44 -22.76
C LEU A 603 16.77 -6.68 -22.25
N VAL A 604 17.52 -7.74 -22.01
CA VAL A 604 17.00 -9.09 -21.74
C VAL A 604 17.52 -9.60 -20.39
N PRO A 605 16.93 -10.68 -19.82
CA PRO A 605 17.41 -11.26 -18.57
C PRO A 605 18.91 -11.57 -18.60
N ARG A 606 19.64 -11.39 -17.48
CA ARG A 606 21.09 -11.64 -17.38
C ARG A 606 21.55 -13.00 -17.96
N MET A 607 20.70 -14.02 -17.85
CA MET A 607 20.97 -15.40 -18.29
C MET A 607 20.70 -15.66 -19.78
N ALA A 608 20.30 -14.64 -20.53
CA ALA A 608 20.06 -14.73 -21.96
C ALA A 608 21.33 -15.13 -22.72
N ALA A 609 21.15 -15.91 -23.79
CA ALA A 609 22.19 -16.36 -24.69
C ALA A 609 21.73 -16.24 -26.14
N ALA A 610 22.69 -16.24 -27.07
CA ALA A 610 22.37 -16.35 -28.48
C ALA A 610 21.57 -17.64 -28.74
N GLY A 611 20.54 -17.54 -29.57
CA GLY A 611 19.58 -18.63 -29.79
C GLY A 611 18.32 -18.56 -28.93
N ASP A 612 18.26 -17.77 -27.87
CA ASP A 612 17.01 -17.58 -27.12
C ASP A 612 15.96 -16.84 -27.97
N VAL A 613 14.68 -17.12 -27.73
CA VAL A 613 13.56 -16.69 -28.58
C VAL A 613 12.75 -15.61 -27.86
N VAL A 614 12.47 -14.51 -28.55
CA VAL A 614 11.55 -13.47 -28.10
C VAL A 614 10.13 -13.95 -28.37
N ALA A 615 9.34 -14.12 -27.32
CA ALA A 615 7.95 -14.53 -27.36
C ALA A 615 7.04 -13.43 -26.82
N LEU A 616 5.88 -13.25 -27.44
CA LEU A 616 4.84 -12.32 -27.00
C LEU A 616 3.58 -13.13 -26.67
N PHE A 617 3.30 -13.31 -25.38
CA PHE A 617 2.09 -13.98 -24.93
C PHE A 617 0.88 -13.04 -25.03
N TYR A 618 -0.29 -13.57 -25.38
CA TYR A 618 -1.49 -12.75 -25.41
C TYR A 618 -1.88 -12.27 -24.01
N GLY A 619 -2.34 -11.03 -23.90
CA GLY A 619 -2.62 -10.36 -22.64
C GLY A 619 -1.38 -9.80 -21.91
N ALA A 620 -0.17 -10.06 -22.41
CA ALA A 620 1.05 -9.50 -21.83
C ALA A 620 1.25 -8.03 -22.21
N THR A 621 1.76 -7.22 -21.27
CA THR A 621 2.14 -5.83 -21.54
C THR A 621 3.53 -5.71 -22.15
N VAL A 622 4.39 -6.72 -21.98
CA VAL A 622 5.77 -6.75 -22.45
C VAL A 622 6.11 -8.09 -23.13
N PRO A 623 7.15 -8.13 -23.99
CA PRO A 623 7.73 -9.39 -24.49
C PRO A 623 8.44 -10.20 -23.40
N TYR A 624 8.58 -11.51 -23.63
CA TYR A 624 9.35 -12.42 -22.79
C TYR A 624 10.42 -13.13 -23.61
N LEU A 625 11.48 -13.54 -22.93
CA LEU A 625 12.50 -14.40 -23.49
C LEU A 625 12.27 -15.85 -23.05
N VAL A 626 12.26 -16.77 -24.03
CA VAL A 626 12.10 -18.21 -23.81
C VAL A 626 13.21 -18.99 -24.48
N ARG A 627 13.68 -20.05 -23.83
CA ARG A 627 14.69 -20.97 -24.35
C ARG A 627 14.05 -22.27 -24.83
N PRO A 628 14.28 -22.71 -26.08
CA PRO A 628 13.80 -24.00 -26.55
C PRO A 628 14.31 -25.16 -25.66
N ALA A 629 13.42 -26.09 -25.32
CA ALA A 629 13.73 -27.29 -24.55
C ALA A 629 12.95 -28.49 -25.09
N LYS A 630 13.27 -29.71 -24.65
CA LYS A 630 12.56 -30.92 -25.08
C LYS A 630 11.08 -30.84 -24.66
N GLY A 631 10.17 -30.85 -25.63
CA GLY A 631 8.73 -30.81 -25.40
C GLY A 631 8.14 -29.42 -25.11
N GLY A 632 8.91 -28.33 -25.26
CA GLY A 632 8.39 -26.98 -25.05
C GLY A 632 9.47 -25.90 -24.90
N PHE A 633 9.27 -25.00 -23.94
CA PHE A 633 10.15 -23.87 -23.68
C PHE A 633 10.38 -23.65 -22.18
N VAL A 634 11.54 -23.11 -21.84
CA VAL A 634 11.87 -22.61 -20.50
C VAL A 634 11.75 -21.09 -20.52
N LEU A 635 10.99 -20.51 -19.59
CA LEU A 635 10.86 -19.06 -19.41
C LEU A 635 12.13 -18.49 -18.76
N LEU A 636 12.72 -17.47 -19.36
CA LEU A 636 13.89 -16.77 -18.81
C LEU A 636 13.51 -15.45 -18.11
N GLY A 637 12.49 -14.76 -18.62
CA GLY A 637 11.93 -13.55 -18.00
C GLY A 637 11.45 -12.53 -19.03
N ASP A 638 11.05 -11.36 -18.55
CA ASP A 638 10.61 -10.26 -19.39
C ASP A 638 11.78 -9.61 -20.15
N ALA A 639 11.47 -8.99 -21.28
CA ALA A 639 12.44 -8.35 -22.15
C ALA A 639 11.91 -7.02 -22.68
N TYR A 640 12.75 -6.00 -22.65
CA TYR A 640 12.52 -4.80 -23.44
C TYR A 640 13.08 -5.04 -24.83
N VAL A 641 12.25 -4.91 -25.87
CA VAL A 641 12.65 -5.11 -27.27
C VAL A 641 12.18 -3.92 -28.10
N GLY A 642 13.12 -3.15 -28.65
CA GLY A 642 12.80 -1.97 -29.45
C GLY A 642 11.88 -2.31 -30.63
N GLY A 643 10.80 -1.55 -30.80
CA GLY A 643 9.80 -1.77 -31.85
C GLY A 643 8.88 -2.98 -31.64
N VAL A 644 8.71 -3.44 -30.39
CA VAL A 644 7.72 -4.47 -30.01
C VAL A 644 6.85 -4.01 -28.83
N MET A 645 7.32 -3.06 -28.02
CA MET A 645 6.74 -2.69 -26.73
C MET A 645 5.32 -2.07 -26.80
N TYR A 646 4.90 -1.59 -27.96
CA TYR A 646 3.67 -0.82 -28.16
C TYR A 646 2.68 -1.47 -29.14
N GLY A 647 2.83 -2.76 -29.42
CA GLY A 647 1.90 -3.54 -30.25
C GLY A 647 2.27 -3.64 -31.71
N GLU A 648 3.46 -3.16 -32.11
CA GLU A 648 3.92 -3.10 -33.49
C GLU A 648 4.02 -4.49 -34.15
N ALA A 649 4.26 -5.53 -33.34
CA ALA A 649 4.38 -6.91 -33.77
C ALA A 649 3.03 -7.63 -34.03
N ILE A 650 1.89 -7.04 -33.62
CA ILE A 650 0.55 -7.64 -33.78
C ILE A 650 -0.22 -6.92 -34.88
N GLY A 651 -0.74 -7.69 -35.84
CA GLY A 651 -1.68 -7.22 -36.86
C GLY A 651 -3.11 -7.11 -36.32
N GLY A 652 -3.99 -6.38 -37.02
CA GLY A 652 -5.38 -6.15 -36.60
C GLY A 652 -6.23 -7.42 -36.43
N ASP A 653 -5.78 -8.57 -36.94
CA ASP A 653 -6.40 -9.90 -36.81
C ASP A 653 -5.82 -10.73 -35.65
N GLY A 654 -4.89 -10.17 -34.86
CA GLY A 654 -4.18 -10.85 -33.77
C GLY A 654 -3.03 -11.76 -34.22
N ARG A 655 -2.69 -11.81 -35.52
CA ARG A 655 -1.52 -12.54 -36.05
C ARG A 655 -0.29 -11.63 -36.15
N LEU A 656 0.87 -12.21 -36.46
CA LEU A 656 2.09 -11.44 -36.74
C LEU A 656 1.82 -10.45 -37.88
N SER A 657 2.06 -9.15 -37.65
CA SER A 657 1.92 -8.13 -38.69
C SER A 657 3.00 -8.31 -39.77
N GLN A 658 2.66 -8.07 -41.05
CA GLN A 658 3.68 -8.05 -42.12
C GLN A 658 4.72 -6.93 -41.90
N SER A 659 4.34 -5.84 -41.23
CA SER A 659 5.25 -4.78 -40.76
C SER A 659 6.14 -5.22 -39.59
N GLY A 660 5.69 -6.15 -38.75
CA GLY A 660 6.45 -6.76 -37.65
C GLY A 660 7.63 -7.63 -38.12
N MET A 661 7.74 -7.90 -39.42
CA MET A 661 8.89 -8.54 -40.05
C MET A 661 9.91 -7.54 -40.64
N THR A 662 9.62 -6.23 -40.63
CA THR A 662 10.53 -5.23 -41.21
C THR A 662 11.69 -4.87 -40.26
N PRO A 663 12.91 -4.59 -40.79
CA PRO A 663 14.05 -4.14 -39.99
C PRO A 663 13.71 -2.85 -39.22
N ALA A 664 14.38 -2.64 -38.07
CA ALA A 664 14.17 -1.48 -37.19
C ALA A 664 14.22 -0.09 -37.88
N ALA A 665 14.81 0.00 -39.08
CA ALA A 665 14.99 1.22 -39.86
C ALA A 665 13.69 1.94 -40.26
N SER A 666 12.54 1.27 -40.30
CA SER A 666 11.25 1.89 -40.66
C SER A 666 10.38 2.28 -39.46
N CYS A 667 10.74 1.86 -38.24
CA CYS A 667 9.80 1.79 -37.11
C CYS A 667 10.12 2.72 -35.93
N THR A 668 10.93 3.76 -36.12
CA THR A 668 11.05 4.86 -35.15
C THR A 668 10.08 5.98 -35.53
N ARG A 669 8.84 5.91 -35.03
CA ARG A 669 8.05 7.13 -34.88
C ARG A 669 8.76 7.97 -33.82
N SER A 670 9.36 9.07 -34.24
CA SER A 670 9.69 10.18 -33.37
C SER A 670 8.41 10.57 -32.63
N VAL A 671 8.42 10.56 -31.30
CA VAL A 671 7.43 11.30 -30.51
C VAL A 671 7.85 12.77 -30.58
N GLU A 672 7.81 13.33 -31.79
CA GLU A 672 7.96 14.76 -32.07
C GLU A 672 6.81 15.19 -32.95
N HIS A 673 6.23 16.33 -32.57
CA HIS A 673 5.10 17.02 -33.15
C HIS A 673 4.96 16.88 -34.68
N HIS A 674 3.83 16.31 -35.13
CA HIS A 674 3.25 16.72 -36.42
C HIS A 674 2.01 17.58 -36.15
N HIS A 675 2.26 18.88 -36.02
CA HIS A 675 1.35 19.88 -36.51
C HIS A 675 1.28 19.78 -38.05
N SER A 676 0.08 20.00 -38.59
CA SER A 676 -0.25 20.37 -39.97
C SER A 676 -0.16 19.33 -41.11
N SER A 677 -1.31 19.24 -41.81
CA SER A 677 -1.57 18.76 -43.18
C SER A 677 -1.54 17.25 -43.46
N CYS A 678 -2.73 16.63 -43.44
CA CYS A 678 -3.04 15.44 -44.25
C CYS A 678 -3.87 15.89 -45.47
N PRO A 679 -3.52 15.55 -46.72
CA PRO A 679 -4.31 15.91 -47.89
C PRO A 679 -5.60 15.08 -47.96
N GLU A 680 -6.73 15.76 -48.10
CA GLU A 680 -8.02 15.18 -48.48
C GLU A 680 -7.93 14.49 -49.86
N ALA A 681 -7.70 13.18 -49.92
CA ALA A 681 -7.84 12.44 -51.18
C ALA A 681 -7.95 10.92 -51.06
N PHE A 682 -8.71 10.35 -50.10
CA PHE A 682 -9.11 8.93 -50.19
C PHE A 682 -10.53 8.72 -49.62
N LEU A 683 -11.48 9.50 -50.12
CA LEU A 683 -12.91 9.20 -50.08
C LEU A 683 -13.42 9.19 -51.52
N LYS A 684 -13.39 8.03 -52.17
CA LYS A 684 -14.31 7.61 -53.24
C LYS A 684 -13.92 6.21 -53.72
N ASN A 685 -14.94 5.39 -53.93
CA ASN A 685 -14.94 3.99 -54.39
C ASN A 685 -14.76 3.01 -53.21
N GLY A 686 -15.79 2.44 -52.61
CA GLY A 686 -17.00 1.89 -53.21
C GLY A 686 -16.82 0.40 -53.40
N PHE A 687 -16.94 -0.38 -52.31
CA PHE A 687 -17.31 -1.79 -52.34
C PHE A 687 -18.00 -2.15 -51.02
N ALA A 688 -19.32 -2.03 -51.03
CA ALA A 688 -20.19 -2.78 -50.13
C ALA A 688 -20.43 -4.15 -50.78
N SER A 689 -20.06 -5.23 -50.09
CA SER A 689 -20.90 -6.42 -49.90
C SER A 689 -20.12 -7.60 -49.31
N SER A 690 -20.80 -8.24 -48.36
CA SER A 690 -20.67 -9.64 -47.91
C SER A 690 -19.32 -10.12 -47.36
N ILE A 691 -19.15 -10.08 -46.03
CA ILE A 691 -18.88 -11.29 -45.22
C ILE A 691 -19.62 -11.13 -43.89
N SER A 692 -20.73 -11.86 -43.76
CA SER A 692 -21.38 -12.15 -42.48
C SER A 692 -20.73 -13.41 -41.91
N SER A 693 -20.00 -13.28 -40.81
CA SER A 693 -19.70 -14.39 -39.88
C SER A 693 -19.08 -13.83 -38.58
N THR A 694 -19.94 -13.61 -37.60
CA THR A 694 -19.72 -13.85 -36.15
C THR A 694 -18.27 -13.92 -35.67
N MET A 695 -17.69 -12.77 -35.30
CA MET A 695 -16.55 -12.71 -34.38
C MET A 695 -17.05 -12.58 -32.93
N SER A 696 -16.95 -13.67 -32.16
CA SER A 696 -17.13 -13.68 -30.71
C SER A 696 -15.82 -13.31 -30.01
N PHE A 697 -15.81 -12.20 -29.27
CA PHE A 697 -14.73 -11.83 -28.35
C PHE A 697 -14.78 -12.70 -27.08
N PRO A 698 -13.65 -13.17 -26.52
CA PRO A 698 -13.64 -13.93 -25.28
C PRO A 698 -13.91 -13.04 -24.06
N GLU A 699 -14.74 -13.54 -23.16
CA GLU A 699 -15.05 -13.01 -21.84
C GLU A 699 -13.77 -12.92 -20.96
N THR A 700 -13.36 -11.70 -20.58
CA THR A 700 -12.37 -11.48 -19.51
C THR A 700 -12.98 -10.62 -18.42
N THR A 701 -12.86 -11.05 -17.17
CA THR A 701 -13.79 -10.79 -16.06
C THR A 701 -13.31 -9.81 -14.97
N SER A 702 -12.25 -9.01 -15.18
CA SER A 702 -11.75 -7.99 -14.22
C SER A 702 -11.10 -6.75 -14.90
N LEU A 703 -11.11 -5.59 -14.22
CA LEU A 703 -10.33 -4.39 -14.60
C LEU A 703 -8.83 -4.71 -14.45
N ASN A 704 -8.00 -4.46 -15.47
CA ASN A 704 -6.59 -4.83 -15.48
C ASN A 704 -5.64 -3.63 -15.25
N MET A 705 -4.38 -3.90 -14.91
CA MET A 705 -3.33 -2.88 -14.73
C MET A 705 -3.03 -2.00 -15.96
N SER A 706 -3.53 -2.38 -17.14
CA SER A 706 -3.38 -1.60 -18.38
C SER A 706 -4.51 -0.60 -18.64
N THR A 707 -5.54 -0.57 -17.79
CA THR A 707 -6.69 0.32 -17.96
C THR A 707 -6.38 1.70 -17.38
N VAL A 708 -6.37 2.71 -18.25
CA VAL A 708 -6.16 4.11 -17.93
C VAL A 708 -7.50 4.77 -17.64
N VAL A 709 -7.62 5.32 -16.44
CA VAL A 709 -8.82 6.01 -15.95
C VAL A 709 -8.48 7.48 -15.71
N LEU A 710 -9.21 8.38 -16.38
CA LEU A 710 -9.18 9.81 -16.09
C LEU A 710 -10.31 10.17 -15.11
N VAL A 711 -9.98 10.78 -13.98
CA VAL A 711 -10.96 11.32 -13.04
C VAL A 711 -10.89 12.84 -13.05
N THR A 712 -11.87 13.50 -13.67
CA THR A 712 -11.93 14.97 -13.59
C THR A 712 -12.45 15.42 -12.23
N GLY A 713 -12.00 16.57 -11.73
CA GLY A 713 -12.37 17.01 -10.39
C GLY A 713 -11.80 16.10 -9.29
N ALA A 714 -10.68 15.41 -9.55
CA ALA A 714 -10.02 14.47 -8.65
C ALA A 714 -9.59 15.09 -7.30
N THR A 715 -9.53 16.41 -7.22
CA THR A 715 -9.24 17.14 -5.96
C THR A 715 -10.47 17.38 -5.09
N GLY A 716 -11.67 17.19 -5.64
CA GLY A 716 -12.94 17.38 -4.94
C GLY A 716 -13.28 16.20 -4.02
N LEU A 717 -14.35 16.37 -3.21
CA LEU A 717 -14.77 15.38 -2.21
C LEU A 717 -14.95 13.98 -2.81
N LEU A 718 -15.82 13.84 -3.81
CA LEU A 718 -16.06 12.56 -4.49
C LEU A 718 -14.87 12.14 -5.36
N GLY A 719 -14.30 13.07 -6.13
CA GLY A 719 -13.22 12.77 -7.07
C GLY A 719 -12.02 12.09 -6.42
N ARG A 720 -11.68 12.44 -5.17
CA ARG A 720 -10.61 11.77 -4.41
C ARG A 720 -10.93 10.30 -4.13
N GLN A 721 -12.16 9.98 -3.75
CA GLN A 721 -12.56 8.60 -3.48
C GLN A 721 -12.67 7.77 -4.77
N VAL A 722 -13.18 8.35 -5.85
CA VAL A 722 -13.19 7.73 -7.18
C VAL A 722 -11.75 7.42 -7.61
N PHE A 723 -10.86 8.41 -7.53
CA PHE A 723 -9.45 8.25 -7.85
C PHE A 723 -8.81 7.10 -7.06
N ASN A 724 -8.98 7.10 -5.74
CA ASN A 724 -8.41 6.07 -4.87
C ASN A 724 -9.00 4.68 -5.12
N THR A 725 -10.30 4.59 -5.41
CA THR A 725 -10.99 3.32 -5.66
C THR A 725 -10.50 2.66 -6.95
N PHE A 726 -10.41 3.41 -8.05
CA PHE A 726 -9.87 2.89 -9.31
C PHE A 726 -8.39 2.54 -9.19
N LYS A 727 -7.61 3.34 -8.46
CA LYS A 727 -6.20 3.06 -8.21
C LYS A 727 -6.00 1.78 -7.40
N SER A 728 -6.83 1.58 -6.37
CA SER A 728 -6.81 0.36 -5.55
C SER A 728 -7.32 -0.87 -6.31
N SER A 729 -8.05 -0.66 -7.41
CA SER A 729 -8.53 -1.72 -8.32
C SER A 729 -7.49 -2.07 -9.39
N GLY A 730 -6.25 -1.57 -9.27
CA GLY A 730 -5.15 -1.84 -10.19
C GLY A 730 -5.10 -0.92 -11.41
N CYS A 731 -6.05 -0.01 -11.64
CA CYS A 731 -6.00 0.85 -12.82
C CYS A 731 -4.85 1.89 -12.76
N LEU A 732 -4.33 2.29 -13.92
CA LEU A 732 -3.52 3.50 -14.03
C LEU A 732 -4.45 4.71 -13.97
N VAL A 733 -4.50 5.39 -12.83
CA VAL A 733 -5.42 6.52 -12.64
C VAL A 733 -4.71 7.85 -12.74
N VAL A 734 -5.22 8.71 -13.62
CA VAL A 734 -4.83 10.11 -13.74
C VAL A 734 -6.00 10.98 -13.29
N GLY A 735 -5.75 11.91 -12.38
CA GLY A 735 -6.72 12.90 -11.96
C GLY A 735 -6.58 14.17 -12.78
N GLN A 736 -7.65 14.94 -12.88
CA GLN A 736 -7.59 16.35 -13.27
C GLN A 736 -8.08 17.21 -12.11
N GLY A 737 -7.42 18.35 -11.92
CA GLY A 737 -7.80 19.43 -11.02
C GLY A 737 -7.51 20.79 -11.64
N TYR A 738 -8.00 21.86 -11.00
CA TYR A 738 -7.80 23.22 -11.46
C TYR A 738 -6.84 23.99 -10.53
N SER A 739 -7.37 24.60 -9.47
CA SER A 739 -6.58 25.37 -8.49
C SER A 739 -5.73 24.52 -7.54
N ARG A 740 -6.15 23.27 -7.30
CA ARG A 740 -5.52 22.33 -6.36
C ARG A 740 -4.81 21.15 -7.04
N ALA A 741 -4.47 21.32 -8.32
CA ALA A 741 -3.74 20.30 -9.07
C ALA A 741 -2.38 20.03 -8.41
N ASN A 742 -1.99 18.75 -8.38
CA ASN A 742 -0.71 18.31 -7.84
C ASN A 742 -0.13 17.24 -8.78
N PRO A 743 0.46 17.67 -9.91
CA PRO A 743 1.17 16.78 -10.83
C PRO A 743 2.19 15.90 -10.08
N PRO A 744 2.37 14.60 -10.40
CA PRO A 744 1.84 13.88 -11.56
C PRO A 744 0.37 13.55 -11.60
N THR A 745 -0.08 13.11 -10.44
CA THR A 745 -1.24 12.22 -10.38
C THR A 745 -2.54 13.00 -10.54
N ILE A 746 -2.48 14.32 -10.42
CA ILE A 746 -3.58 15.24 -10.68
C ILE A 746 -3.08 16.36 -11.59
N LEU A 747 -3.39 16.25 -12.88
CA LEU A 747 -3.04 17.22 -13.92
C LEU A 747 -3.81 18.52 -13.74
N LYS A 748 -3.14 19.64 -14.04
CA LYS A 748 -3.80 20.94 -14.11
C LYS A 748 -4.38 21.10 -15.52
N ALA A 749 -5.69 21.24 -15.63
CA ALA A 749 -6.36 21.60 -16.87
C ALA A 749 -7.60 22.43 -16.53
N ASP A 750 -7.87 23.46 -17.31
CA ASP A 750 -9.09 24.25 -17.18
C ASP A 750 -10.19 23.65 -18.08
N LEU A 751 -11.18 23.01 -17.46
CA LEU A 751 -12.25 22.35 -18.23
C LEU A 751 -13.17 23.37 -18.92
N GLU A 752 -13.14 24.66 -18.56
CA GLU A 752 -13.87 25.68 -19.30
C GLU A 752 -13.24 25.96 -20.68
N LYS A 753 -12.02 25.46 -20.94
CA LYS A 753 -11.31 25.62 -22.21
C LYS A 753 -11.29 24.29 -22.99
N PRO A 754 -11.95 24.22 -24.16
CA PRO A 754 -11.96 23.00 -24.98
C PRO A 754 -10.56 22.50 -25.37
N ASP A 755 -9.62 23.40 -25.63
CA ASP A 755 -8.24 23.04 -25.99
C ASP A 755 -7.51 22.32 -24.84
N ASP A 756 -7.75 22.74 -23.58
CA ASP A 756 -7.20 22.07 -22.40
C ASP A 756 -7.82 20.67 -22.22
N ILE A 757 -9.12 20.49 -22.53
CA ILE A 757 -9.78 19.17 -22.51
C ILE A 757 -9.16 18.26 -23.58
N HIS A 758 -8.95 18.79 -24.78
CA HIS A 758 -8.35 18.05 -25.89
C HIS A 758 -6.93 17.60 -25.54
N ALA A 759 -6.08 18.52 -25.09
CA ALA A 759 -4.71 18.23 -24.65
C ALA A 759 -4.68 17.21 -23.51
N LEU A 760 -5.55 17.38 -22.50
CA LEU A 760 -5.67 16.44 -21.38
C LEU A 760 -5.99 15.02 -21.85
N LEU A 761 -6.93 14.85 -22.78
CA LEU A 761 -7.31 13.54 -23.28
C LEU A 761 -6.26 12.92 -24.21
N ASP A 762 -5.51 13.73 -24.95
CA ASP A 762 -4.40 13.26 -25.79
C ASP A 762 -3.17 12.84 -25.00
N ASP A 763 -2.87 13.56 -23.91
CA ASP A 763 -1.78 13.22 -23.00
C ASP A 763 -2.10 11.95 -22.22
N VAL A 764 -3.32 11.85 -21.69
CA VAL A 764 -3.73 10.74 -20.81
C VAL A 764 -4.14 9.50 -21.60
N LYS A 765 -4.72 9.65 -22.79
CA LYS A 765 -5.29 8.56 -23.60
C LYS A 765 -6.19 7.59 -22.80
N PRO A 766 -7.18 8.10 -22.07
CA PRO A 766 -7.96 7.27 -21.15
C PRO A 766 -8.87 6.29 -21.91
N GLN A 767 -9.05 5.09 -21.35
CA GLN A 767 -10.14 4.20 -21.79
C GLN A 767 -11.43 4.47 -21.03
N ILE A 768 -11.33 5.08 -19.85
CA ILE A 768 -12.45 5.41 -18.97
C ILE A 768 -12.27 6.85 -18.48
N VAL A 769 -13.35 7.62 -18.50
CA VAL A 769 -13.44 8.94 -17.89
C VAL A 769 -14.56 8.94 -16.86
N VAL A 770 -14.26 9.34 -15.63
CA VAL A 770 -15.26 9.61 -14.58
C VAL A 770 -15.29 11.11 -14.33
N HIS A 771 -16.38 11.76 -14.75
CA HIS A 771 -16.52 13.19 -14.72
C HIS A 771 -17.15 13.67 -13.40
N CYS A 772 -16.31 13.96 -12.40
CA CYS A 772 -16.72 14.48 -11.08
C CYS A 772 -16.57 16.01 -10.93
N ALA A 773 -16.00 16.72 -11.91
CA ALA A 773 -15.86 18.17 -11.85
C ALA A 773 -17.23 18.85 -12.07
N ALA A 774 -17.64 19.71 -11.15
CA ALA A 774 -18.85 20.51 -11.26
C ALA A 774 -18.81 21.69 -10.28
N ASN A 775 -19.53 22.76 -10.60
CA ASN A 775 -20.00 23.70 -9.58
C ASN A 775 -21.20 23.06 -8.88
N ARG A 776 -21.02 22.71 -7.61
CA ARG A 776 -21.94 21.89 -6.81
C ARG A 776 -22.83 22.69 -5.85
N SER A 777 -22.65 24.00 -5.78
CA SER A 777 -23.37 24.85 -4.84
C SER A 777 -24.51 25.57 -5.56
N PRO A 778 -25.78 25.29 -5.23
CA PRO A 778 -26.92 26.04 -5.75
C PRO A 778 -26.75 27.55 -5.56
N ASP A 779 -26.32 27.96 -4.38
CA ASP A 779 -26.12 29.37 -4.02
C ASP A 779 -25.00 30.05 -4.83
N LEU A 780 -24.00 29.29 -5.30
CA LEU A 780 -22.95 29.84 -6.19
C LEU A 780 -23.38 29.85 -7.65
N CYS A 781 -24.23 28.90 -8.08
CA CYS A 781 -24.76 28.88 -9.44
C CYS A 781 -25.67 30.08 -9.69
N ASP A 782 -26.50 30.47 -8.72
CA ASP A 782 -27.34 31.67 -8.82
C ASP A 782 -26.53 32.97 -8.88
N LYS A 783 -25.36 33.01 -8.21
CA LYS A 783 -24.50 34.20 -8.17
C LYS A 783 -23.74 34.44 -9.48
N ASP A 784 -23.35 33.38 -10.18
CA ASP A 784 -22.70 33.45 -11.49
C ASP A 784 -23.24 32.36 -12.44
N PRO A 785 -24.44 32.56 -13.01
CA PRO A 785 -25.11 31.59 -13.87
C PRO A 785 -24.31 31.22 -15.12
N ASP A 786 -23.61 32.20 -15.70
CA ASP A 786 -22.85 32.00 -16.94
C ASP A 786 -21.63 31.12 -16.71
N GLN A 787 -20.89 31.36 -15.62
CA GLN A 787 -19.78 30.49 -15.25
C GLN A 787 -20.24 29.08 -14.88
N ALA A 788 -21.35 28.97 -14.14
CA ALA A 788 -21.93 27.68 -13.80
C ALA A 788 -22.36 26.89 -15.05
N ARG A 789 -22.92 27.56 -16.07
CA ARG A 789 -23.27 26.94 -17.36
C ARG A 789 -22.03 26.46 -18.13
N ARG A 790 -20.98 27.30 -18.23
CA ARG A 790 -19.73 26.92 -18.92
C ARG A 790 -19.12 25.64 -18.33
N LEU A 791 -19.09 25.53 -17.00
CA LEU A 791 -18.50 24.36 -16.34
C LEU A 791 -19.43 23.14 -16.31
N ASN A 792 -20.72 23.30 -15.98
CA ASN A 792 -21.61 22.15 -15.76
C ASN A 792 -22.20 21.59 -17.06
N VAL A 793 -22.32 22.41 -18.11
CA VAL A 793 -22.95 22.04 -19.39
C VAL A 793 -21.94 22.03 -20.54
N ASP A 794 -21.29 23.16 -20.83
CA ASP A 794 -20.48 23.29 -22.04
C ASP A 794 -19.22 22.42 -21.97
N ALA A 795 -18.50 22.46 -20.84
CA ALA A 795 -17.36 21.60 -20.57
C ALA A 795 -17.75 20.11 -20.57
N THR A 796 -18.90 19.77 -19.99
CA THR A 796 -19.45 18.40 -20.00
C THR A 796 -19.69 17.91 -21.43
N ARG A 797 -20.31 18.74 -22.28
CA ARG A 797 -20.57 18.42 -23.69
C ARG A 797 -19.27 18.23 -24.47
N ALA A 798 -18.33 19.16 -24.31
CA ALA A 798 -17.01 19.07 -24.95
C ALA A 798 -16.29 17.78 -24.54
N LEU A 799 -16.28 17.46 -23.24
CA LEU A 799 -15.68 16.23 -22.73
C LEU A 799 -16.36 14.97 -23.31
N ALA A 800 -17.70 14.93 -23.35
CA ALA A 800 -18.45 13.80 -23.92
C ALA A 800 -18.19 13.60 -25.42
N LYS A 801 -18.06 14.69 -26.17
CA LYS A 801 -17.69 14.63 -27.59
C LYS A 801 -16.27 14.07 -27.78
N GLU A 802 -15.31 14.53 -26.98
CA GLU A 802 -13.92 14.09 -27.09
C GLU A 802 -13.71 12.65 -26.59
N THR A 803 -14.53 12.14 -25.66
CA THR A 803 -14.50 10.71 -25.27
C THR A 803 -15.02 9.81 -26.38
N VAL A 804 -16.07 10.23 -27.10
CA VAL A 804 -16.58 9.51 -28.29
C VAL A 804 -15.51 9.41 -29.37
N ALA A 805 -14.82 10.51 -29.66
CA ALA A 805 -13.71 10.53 -30.63
C ALA A 805 -12.58 9.54 -30.31
N ARG A 806 -12.42 9.20 -29.02
CA ARG A 806 -11.37 8.28 -28.51
C ARG A 806 -11.92 6.91 -28.07
N ASN A 807 -13.20 6.63 -28.30
CA ASN A 807 -13.88 5.40 -27.89
C ASN A 807 -13.73 5.10 -26.37
N ALA A 808 -13.68 6.17 -25.56
CA ALA A 808 -13.55 6.11 -24.11
C ALA A 808 -14.93 6.04 -23.45
N PHE A 809 -15.05 5.23 -22.40
CA PHE A 809 -16.27 5.10 -21.62
C PHE A 809 -16.42 6.27 -20.64
N LEU A 810 -17.58 6.91 -20.58
CA LEU A 810 -17.82 8.09 -19.75
C LEU A 810 -18.89 7.82 -18.69
N ILE A 811 -18.56 8.02 -17.42
CA ILE A 811 -19.55 8.23 -16.35
C ILE A 811 -19.61 9.71 -16.00
N TYR A 812 -20.79 10.31 -16.13
CA TYR A 812 -21.11 11.64 -15.66
C TYR A 812 -21.81 11.58 -14.31
N ILE A 813 -21.25 12.24 -13.29
CA ILE A 813 -21.89 12.33 -11.98
C ILE A 813 -22.93 13.46 -12.01
N SER A 814 -24.19 13.11 -11.82
CA SER A 814 -25.32 14.04 -11.73
C SER A 814 -25.86 14.13 -10.30
N THR A 815 -27.05 14.67 -10.10
CA THR A 815 -27.63 15.03 -8.80
C THR A 815 -29.09 14.60 -8.70
N ASP A 816 -29.55 14.35 -7.48
CA ASP A 816 -30.97 14.22 -7.13
C ASP A 816 -31.82 15.47 -7.42
N TYR A 817 -31.22 16.66 -7.38
CA TYR A 817 -31.86 17.96 -7.69
C TYR A 817 -32.38 18.11 -9.14
N VAL A 818 -32.23 17.10 -10.00
CA VAL A 818 -32.91 17.09 -11.30
C VAL A 818 -34.42 16.82 -11.17
N PHE A 819 -34.86 16.32 -10.02
CA PHE A 819 -36.24 16.05 -9.70
C PHE A 819 -36.90 17.20 -8.93
N PRO A 820 -38.23 17.39 -9.08
CA PRO A 820 -38.96 18.48 -8.42
C PRO A 820 -38.98 18.33 -6.90
N GLY A 821 -39.00 17.08 -6.43
CA GLY A 821 -38.95 16.75 -5.02
C GLY A 821 -40.17 17.19 -4.23
N LYS A 822 -41.37 17.09 -4.82
CA LYS A 822 -42.63 17.39 -4.12
C LYS A 822 -42.99 16.28 -3.15
N GLU A 823 -43.75 16.64 -2.12
CA GLU A 823 -44.27 15.69 -1.13
C GLU A 823 -45.11 14.60 -1.81
N GLY A 824 -44.82 13.33 -1.49
CA GLY A 824 -45.52 12.16 -2.02
C GLY A 824 -45.05 11.65 -3.38
N GLU A 825 -44.13 12.33 -4.07
CA GLU A 825 -43.63 11.91 -5.40
C GLU A 825 -42.41 10.97 -5.33
N ALA A 826 -41.70 10.93 -4.20
CA ALA A 826 -40.52 10.08 -4.00
C ALA A 826 -40.92 8.67 -3.51
N PRO A 827 -40.12 7.60 -3.79
CA PRO A 827 -38.84 7.61 -4.49
C PRO A 827 -38.97 7.77 -6.01
N TYR A 828 -38.04 8.50 -6.60
CA TYR A 828 -37.96 8.68 -8.05
C TYR A 828 -37.21 7.52 -8.71
N GLU A 829 -37.78 6.97 -9.77
CA GLU A 829 -37.16 5.95 -10.62
C GLU A 829 -36.29 6.59 -11.73
N VAL A 830 -35.47 5.80 -12.42
CA VAL A 830 -34.54 6.29 -13.47
C VAL A 830 -35.23 7.03 -14.62
N ASP A 831 -36.47 6.66 -14.93
CA ASP A 831 -37.31 7.18 -16.00
C ASP A 831 -38.35 8.22 -15.51
N SER A 832 -38.36 8.54 -14.22
CA SER A 832 -39.26 9.57 -13.69
C SER A 832 -38.99 10.94 -14.35
N PRO A 833 -40.03 11.75 -14.62
CA PRO A 833 -39.86 13.06 -15.24
C PRO A 833 -38.99 14.00 -14.41
N THR A 834 -37.92 14.53 -15.01
CA THR A 834 -37.04 15.52 -14.37
C THR A 834 -37.62 16.92 -14.48
N ASN A 835 -37.88 17.58 -13.34
CA ASN A 835 -38.33 18.97 -13.28
C ASN A 835 -37.59 19.73 -12.16
N PRO A 836 -36.35 20.21 -12.42
CA PRO A 836 -35.48 20.76 -11.39
C PRO A 836 -36.07 22.03 -10.73
N PRO A 837 -36.01 22.17 -9.39
CA PRO A 837 -36.59 23.31 -8.67
C PRO A 837 -35.67 24.55 -8.62
N ASN A 838 -34.42 24.44 -9.09
CA ASN A 838 -33.44 25.52 -9.06
C ASN A 838 -32.44 25.43 -10.22
N LEU A 839 -31.66 26.49 -10.43
CA LEU A 839 -30.71 26.61 -11.53
C LEU A 839 -29.62 25.52 -11.50
N TYR A 840 -29.10 25.14 -10.33
CA TYR A 840 -28.11 24.06 -10.22
C TYR A 840 -28.67 22.74 -10.76
N GLY A 841 -29.88 22.36 -10.34
CA GLY A 841 -30.56 21.16 -10.85
C GLY A 841 -30.81 21.24 -12.36
N GLN A 842 -31.18 22.43 -12.87
CA GLN A 842 -31.34 22.67 -14.30
C GLN A 842 -30.03 22.44 -15.08
N LEU A 843 -28.93 23.05 -14.63
CA LEU A 843 -27.63 22.90 -15.29
C LEU A 843 -27.10 21.46 -15.24
N LYS A 844 -27.34 20.73 -14.14
CA LYS A 844 -26.98 19.30 -14.06
C LYS A 844 -27.81 18.46 -15.02
N ARG A 845 -29.12 18.70 -15.12
CA ARG A 845 -30.00 18.06 -16.11
C ARG A 845 -29.56 18.37 -17.55
N ASP A 846 -29.23 19.62 -17.86
CA ASP A 846 -28.73 20.03 -19.17
C ASP A 846 -27.40 19.31 -19.51
N GLY A 847 -26.55 19.07 -18.51
CA GLY A 847 -25.36 18.22 -18.63
C GLY A 847 -25.68 16.74 -18.88
N GLU A 848 -26.72 16.17 -18.25
CA GLU A 848 -27.19 14.82 -18.56
C GLU A 848 -27.60 14.69 -20.02
N ILE A 849 -28.39 15.65 -20.51
CA ILE A 849 -28.85 15.71 -21.89
C ILE A 849 -27.64 15.76 -22.84
N ALA A 850 -26.66 16.63 -22.56
CA ALA A 850 -25.45 16.72 -23.36
C ALA A 850 -24.70 15.39 -23.46
N VAL A 851 -24.47 14.69 -22.34
CA VAL A 851 -23.77 13.39 -22.35
C VAL A 851 -24.55 12.35 -23.14
N LEU A 852 -25.87 12.26 -22.92
CA LEU A 852 -26.72 11.28 -23.58
C LEU A 852 -26.81 11.53 -25.10
N GLU A 853 -26.88 12.80 -25.52
CA GLU A 853 -26.91 13.18 -26.93
C GLU A 853 -25.60 12.86 -27.65
N GLU A 854 -24.45 13.30 -27.10
CA GLU A 854 -23.14 13.11 -27.74
C GLU A 854 -22.76 11.62 -27.81
N THR A 855 -23.16 10.83 -26.81
CA THR A 855 -22.76 9.42 -26.69
C THR A 855 -23.80 8.42 -27.23
N LYS A 856 -24.96 8.88 -27.74
CA LYS A 856 -26.09 8.02 -28.16
C LYS A 856 -25.68 6.92 -29.15
N ASP A 857 -24.81 7.26 -30.11
CA ASP A 857 -24.46 6.35 -31.21
C ASP A 857 -23.49 5.26 -30.76
N THR A 858 -22.64 5.55 -29.77
CA THR A 858 -21.69 4.59 -29.20
C THR A 858 -22.30 3.81 -28.03
N GLY A 859 -23.21 4.44 -27.28
CA GLY A 859 -23.74 3.93 -26.02
C GLY A 859 -22.74 3.94 -24.87
N LEU A 860 -21.60 4.64 -25.00
CA LEU A 860 -20.49 4.62 -24.03
C LEU A 860 -20.60 5.68 -22.93
N GLY A 861 -21.62 6.54 -22.96
CA GLY A 861 -21.91 7.50 -21.89
C GLY A 861 -23.01 7.02 -20.95
N ILE A 862 -22.79 7.23 -19.65
CA ILE A 862 -23.75 6.97 -18.59
C ILE A 862 -23.85 8.17 -17.67
N VAL A 863 -25.06 8.44 -17.19
CA VAL A 863 -25.35 9.36 -16.12
C VAL A 863 -25.57 8.59 -14.82
N LEU A 864 -24.87 8.95 -13.75
CA LEU A 864 -25.09 8.45 -12.40
C LEU A 864 -25.57 9.59 -11.50
N ARG A 865 -26.86 9.60 -11.14
CA ARG A 865 -27.42 10.56 -10.18
C ARG A 865 -27.13 10.12 -8.75
N VAL A 866 -26.66 11.04 -7.93
CA VAL A 866 -26.36 10.82 -6.51
C VAL A 866 -26.95 11.95 -5.67
N PRO A 867 -27.30 11.70 -4.39
CA PRO A 867 -27.87 12.72 -3.51
C PRO A 867 -26.77 13.56 -2.85
N VAL A 868 -27.11 14.22 -1.74
CA VAL A 868 -26.12 14.91 -0.90
C VAL A 868 -25.04 13.95 -0.39
N LEU A 869 -23.77 14.33 -0.58
CA LEU A 869 -22.63 13.46 -0.30
C LEU A 869 -21.87 13.87 0.96
N TYR A 870 -21.35 12.88 1.69
CA TYR A 870 -20.40 13.07 2.80
C TYR A 870 -19.19 12.14 2.66
N GLY A 871 -18.10 12.46 3.35
CA GLY A 871 -16.90 11.64 3.33
C GLY A 871 -15.65 12.36 3.81
N PRO A 872 -14.44 11.79 3.59
CA PRO A 872 -13.19 12.42 4.01
C PRO A 872 -12.96 13.77 3.32
N ALA A 873 -12.98 14.83 4.12
CA ALA A 873 -12.91 16.20 3.67
C ALA A 873 -11.67 16.91 4.21
N LYS A 874 -11.03 17.75 3.40
CA LYS A 874 -9.92 18.60 3.87
C LYS A 874 -10.42 19.75 4.75
N SER A 875 -11.64 20.20 4.50
CA SER A 875 -12.36 21.20 5.27
C SER A 875 -13.84 20.82 5.23
N ASN A 876 -14.56 21.07 6.32
CA ASN A 876 -15.98 20.77 6.43
C ASN A 876 -16.83 21.47 5.35
N SER A 877 -16.38 22.63 4.84
CA SER A 877 -16.99 23.35 3.72
C SER A 877 -17.05 22.54 2.40
N GLU A 878 -16.29 21.46 2.26
CA GLU A 878 -16.30 20.58 1.09
C GLU A 878 -17.56 19.72 0.95
N SER A 879 -18.46 19.71 1.93
CA SER A 879 -19.75 19.00 1.87
C SER A 879 -20.83 19.75 2.65
N ALA A 880 -22.07 19.70 2.14
CA ALA A 880 -23.24 20.21 2.85
C ALA A 880 -23.56 19.39 4.12
N VAL A 881 -23.06 18.17 4.24
CA VAL A 881 -23.14 17.32 5.45
C VAL A 881 -21.96 17.60 6.37
N ASN A 882 -20.73 17.65 5.85
CA ASN A 882 -19.56 17.88 6.72
C ASN A 882 -19.61 19.26 7.40
N THR A 883 -20.14 20.30 6.75
CA THR A 883 -20.32 21.64 7.36
C THR A 883 -21.24 21.61 8.59
N LEU A 884 -22.09 20.59 8.75
CA LEU A 884 -22.95 20.45 9.92
C LEU A 884 -22.14 20.18 11.20
N VAL A 885 -20.92 19.64 11.10
CA VAL A 885 -20.00 19.54 12.25
C VAL A 885 -19.70 20.93 12.82
N ASP A 886 -19.44 21.91 11.96
CA ASP A 886 -19.18 23.30 12.39
C ASP A 886 -20.45 23.94 12.98
N ALA A 887 -21.63 23.59 12.45
CA ALA A 887 -22.90 24.08 12.97
C ALA A 887 -23.18 23.55 14.39
N VAL A 888 -22.90 22.26 14.63
CA VAL A 888 -23.00 21.62 15.96
C VAL A 888 -22.01 22.23 16.96
N GLN A 889 -20.80 22.59 16.51
CA GLN A 889 -19.83 23.29 17.35
C GLN A 889 -20.29 24.70 17.69
N LYS A 890 -20.81 25.45 16.71
CA LYS A 890 -21.33 26.81 16.93
C LYS A 890 -22.54 26.82 17.86
N SER A 891 -23.39 25.79 17.82
CA SER A 891 -24.55 25.70 18.72
C SER A 891 -24.21 25.40 20.17
N GLN A 892 -22.92 25.24 20.52
CA GLN A 892 -22.50 25.19 21.93
C GLN A 892 -22.64 26.56 22.62
N ASP A 893 -22.61 27.66 21.87
CA ASP A 893 -23.01 28.97 22.38
C ASP A 893 -24.54 29.08 22.28
N GLU A 894 -25.21 29.08 23.44
CA GLU A 894 -26.67 29.20 23.54
C GLU A 894 -27.20 30.50 22.89
N ASN A 895 -26.35 31.52 22.73
CA ASN A 895 -26.71 32.78 22.07
C ASN A 895 -26.52 32.75 20.55
N ALA A 896 -25.90 31.70 19.97
CA ALA A 896 -25.58 31.64 18.54
C ALA A 896 -26.81 31.57 17.63
N ARG A 897 -27.97 31.10 18.15
CA ARG A 897 -29.25 30.99 17.44
C ARG A 897 -29.10 30.42 16.03
N VAL A 898 -28.40 29.29 15.91
CA VAL A 898 -28.13 28.64 14.63
C VAL A 898 -29.42 27.97 14.13
N THR A 899 -30.12 28.59 13.18
CA THR A 899 -31.30 27.98 12.54
C THR A 899 -30.87 26.84 11.61
N MET A 900 -31.48 25.66 11.76
CA MET A 900 -31.18 24.47 10.95
C MET A 900 -32.44 23.86 10.35
N ASP A 901 -32.36 23.50 9.07
CA ASP A 901 -33.44 22.89 8.28
C ASP A 901 -33.87 21.54 8.86
N ASP A 902 -35.14 21.45 9.22
CA ASP A 902 -35.82 20.26 9.74
C ASP A 902 -37.09 19.94 8.91
N TRP A 903 -37.15 20.44 7.68
CA TRP A 903 -38.26 20.22 6.76
C TRP A 903 -37.88 19.26 5.65
N ALA A 904 -36.76 19.50 5.00
CA ALA A 904 -36.40 18.77 3.80
C ALA A 904 -35.72 17.43 4.10
N GLN A 905 -36.22 16.37 3.46
CA GLN A 905 -35.71 15.01 3.55
C GLN A 905 -34.41 14.88 2.73
N ARG A 906 -33.40 14.24 3.32
CA ARG A 906 -32.08 14.00 2.71
C ARG A 906 -31.66 12.55 2.92
N TYR A 907 -30.82 12.10 1.99
CA TYR A 907 -30.26 10.75 1.98
C TYR A 907 -28.73 10.86 1.91
N PRO A 908 -28.05 11.26 3.02
CA PRO A 908 -26.61 11.45 3.04
C PRO A 908 -25.89 10.18 2.60
N THR A 909 -25.17 10.27 1.49
CA THR A 909 -24.52 9.10 0.86
C THR A 909 -23.01 9.24 0.90
N ASN A 910 -22.33 8.17 1.29
CA ASN A 910 -20.88 8.19 1.48
C ASN A 910 -20.15 8.19 0.12
N THR A 911 -19.13 9.04 0.00
CA THR A 911 -18.31 9.11 -1.23
C THR A 911 -17.49 7.85 -1.53
N GLU A 912 -17.12 7.05 -0.52
CA GLU A 912 -16.48 5.74 -0.69
C GLU A 912 -17.45 4.75 -1.37
N ASP A 913 -18.73 4.76 -0.99
CA ASP A 913 -19.75 3.90 -1.59
C ASP A 913 -20.06 4.31 -3.03
N VAL A 914 -20.21 5.62 -3.30
CA VAL A 914 -20.40 6.12 -4.67
C VAL A 914 -19.24 5.72 -5.58
N ALA A 915 -18.00 5.84 -5.08
CA ALA A 915 -16.81 5.46 -5.83
C ALA A 915 -16.77 3.95 -6.14
N ARG A 916 -17.16 3.11 -5.17
CA ARG A 916 -17.33 1.66 -5.36
C ARG A 916 -18.37 1.36 -6.46
N VAL A 917 -19.53 2.03 -6.42
CA VAL A 917 -20.59 1.86 -7.42
C VAL A 917 -20.13 2.30 -8.82
N CYS A 918 -19.39 3.40 -8.94
CA CYS A 918 -18.80 3.82 -10.23
C CYS A 918 -17.92 2.71 -10.84
N ARG A 919 -17.07 2.09 -10.03
CA ARG A 919 -16.23 0.95 -10.45
C ARG A 919 -17.09 -0.24 -10.88
N ASP A 920 -18.10 -0.59 -10.10
CA ASP A 920 -18.94 -1.76 -10.35
C ASP A 920 -19.79 -1.58 -11.63
N ILE A 921 -20.29 -0.36 -11.89
CA ILE A 921 -20.94 0.02 -13.16
C ILE A 921 -19.98 -0.21 -14.33
N ILE A 922 -18.75 0.33 -14.25
CA ILE A 922 -17.77 0.16 -15.32
C ILE A 922 -17.46 -1.31 -15.59
N ILE A 923 -17.26 -2.12 -14.53
CA ILE A 923 -17.02 -3.56 -14.67
C ILE A 923 -18.21 -4.23 -15.38
N LYS A 924 -19.44 -3.93 -14.95
CA LYS A 924 -20.66 -4.49 -15.53
C LYS A 924 -20.81 -4.13 -17.02
N TYR A 925 -20.63 -2.86 -17.36
CA TYR A 925 -20.84 -2.38 -18.73
C TYR A 925 -19.71 -2.79 -19.69
N ILE A 926 -18.48 -2.92 -19.19
CA ILE A 926 -17.39 -3.49 -19.98
C ILE A 926 -17.64 -4.99 -20.23
N LYS A 927 -18.10 -5.75 -19.22
CA LYS A 927 -18.46 -7.17 -19.39
C LYS A 927 -19.57 -7.38 -20.42
N GLU A 928 -20.55 -6.48 -20.44
CA GLU A 928 -21.70 -6.56 -21.32
C GLU A 928 -21.59 -5.61 -22.54
N ARG A 929 -20.36 -5.28 -22.95
CA ARG A 929 -20.09 -4.29 -24.02
C ARG A 929 -20.80 -4.62 -25.35
N SER A 930 -20.99 -5.90 -25.67
CA SER A 930 -21.70 -6.35 -26.88
C SER A 930 -23.16 -5.90 -26.94
N ARG A 931 -23.81 -5.75 -25.78
CA ARG A 931 -25.18 -5.25 -25.65
C ARG A 931 -25.24 -3.88 -24.98
N ILE A 932 -24.15 -3.11 -25.00
CA ILE A 932 -24.05 -1.86 -24.26
C ILE A 932 -25.18 -0.89 -24.58
N LYS A 933 -25.68 -0.87 -25.83
CA LYS A 933 -26.81 -0.01 -26.26
C LYS A 933 -28.15 -0.38 -25.59
N GLN A 934 -28.29 -1.61 -25.10
CA GLN A 934 -29.49 -2.10 -24.42
C GLN A 934 -29.44 -1.85 -22.91
N LEU A 935 -28.24 -1.59 -22.36
CA LEU A 935 -28.09 -1.30 -20.93
C LEU A 935 -28.58 0.12 -20.61
N PRO A 936 -29.15 0.35 -19.40
CA PRO A 936 -29.61 1.67 -18.98
C PRO A 936 -28.53 2.74 -19.14
N LYS A 937 -28.91 3.96 -19.53
CA LYS A 937 -27.99 5.10 -19.68
C LYS A 937 -28.05 6.09 -18.52
N VAL A 938 -29.08 5.95 -17.69
CA VAL A 938 -29.26 6.70 -16.46
C VAL A 938 -29.37 5.69 -15.33
N LEU A 939 -28.56 5.89 -14.30
CA LEU A 939 -28.53 5.10 -13.07
C LEU A 939 -28.59 6.02 -11.86
N GLN A 940 -29.00 5.47 -10.73
CA GLN A 940 -29.20 6.20 -9.48
C GLN A 940 -28.59 5.42 -8.33
N PHE A 941 -27.90 6.12 -7.42
CA PHE A 941 -27.35 5.52 -6.21
C PHE A 941 -27.52 6.46 -5.01
N SER A 942 -28.11 5.94 -3.93
CA SER A 942 -28.39 6.65 -2.69
C SER A 942 -28.31 5.69 -1.50
N SER A 943 -27.99 6.22 -0.31
CA SER A 943 -28.32 5.53 0.95
C SER A 943 -29.82 5.54 1.20
N GLU A 944 -30.29 4.60 2.02
CA GLU A 944 -31.67 4.54 2.52
C GLU A 944 -31.82 5.31 3.85
N ASP A 945 -30.73 5.88 4.38
CA ASP A 945 -30.72 6.67 5.60
C ASP A 945 -31.46 8.01 5.40
N ARG A 946 -32.76 8.05 5.69
CA ARG A 946 -33.58 9.26 5.60
C ARG A 946 -33.38 10.16 6.82
N MET A 947 -32.93 11.39 6.61
CA MET A 947 -32.75 12.39 7.66
C MET A 947 -32.96 13.83 7.16
N THR A 948 -33.39 14.74 8.04
CA THR A 948 -33.25 16.20 7.83
C THR A 948 -31.83 16.67 8.21
N LYS A 949 -31.47 17.91 7.89
CA LYS A 949 -30.18 18.47 8.36
C LYS A 949 -30.13 18.58 9.87
N TYR A 950 -31.24 18.89 10.53
CA TYR A 950 -31.32 18.93 11.98
C TYR A 950 -31.08 17.53 12.58
N GLU A 951 -31.73 16.49 12.05
CA GLU A 951 -31.52 15.11 12.53
C GLU A 951 -30.07 14.63 12.31
N ILE A 952 -29.42 15.08 11.23
CA ILE A 952 -27.98 14.85 11.05
C ILE A 952 -27.17 15.55 12.16
N CYS A 953 -27.50 16.80 12.50
CA CYS A 953 -26.86 17.50 13.61
C CYS A 953 -27.06 16.78 14.95
N GLU A 954 -28.25 16.20 15.20
CA GLU A 954 -28.50 15.40 16.41
C GLU A 954 -27.57 14.20 16.49
N LYS A 955 -27.43 13.43 15.40
CA LYS A 955 -26.50 12.30 15.35
C LYS A 955 -25.05 12.74 15.53
N LEU A 956 -24.64 13.84 14.90
CA LEU A 956 -23.28 14.36 15.06
C LEU A 956 -23.01 14.86 16.49
N ALA A 957 -23.98 15.51 17.13
CA ALA A 957 -23.88 15.96 18.51
C ALA A 957 -23.75 14.77 19.48
N GLU A 958 -24.54 13.71 19.27
CA GLU A 958 -24.43 12.44 20.01
C GLU A 958 -23.01 11.85 19.88
N ILE A 959 -22.49 11.77 18.65
CA ILE A 959 -21.13 11.26 18.37
C ILE A 959 -20.06 12.11 19.04
N MET A 960 -20.24 13.42 19.08
CA MET A 960 -19.27 14.37 19.62
C MET A 960 -19.34 14.51 21.15
N GLY A 961 -20.45 14.08 21.77
CA GLY A 961 -20.73 14.19 23.20
C GLY A 961 -21.11 15.61 23.62
N VAL A 962 -21.87 16.33 22.79
CA VAL A 962 -22.23 17.75 23.01
C VAL A 962 -23.74 17.99 22.87
N SER A 963 -24.26 19.10 23.40
CA SER A 963 -25.69 19.46 23.30
C SER A 963 -25.99 20.34 22.08
N LEU A 964 -27.25 20.53 21.71
CA LEU A 964 -27.67 21.45 20.63
C LEU A 964 -28.37 22.71 21.17
N GLY A 965 -27.99 23.18 22.37
CA GLY A 965 -28.70 24.26 23.07
C GLY A 965 -28.89 25.56 22.28
N GLY A 966 -27.89 25.93 21.46
CA GLY A 966 -27.94 27.10 20.58
C GLY A 966 -28.53 26.88 19.18
N MET A 967 -29.13 25.71 18.88
CA MET A 967 -29.66 25.36 17.56
C MET A 967 -31.19 25.38 17.52
N ILE A 968 -31.78 26.02 16.50
CA ILE A 968 -33.23 26.18 16.33
C ILE A 968 -33.71 25.35 15.14
N ARG A 969 -34.73 24.49 15.35
CA ARG A 969 -35.38 23.70 14.28
C ARG A 969 -36.18 24.62 13.35
N ASN A 970 -35.96 24.54 12.05
CA ASN A 970 -36.79 25.18 11.03
C ASN A 970 -37.64 24.14 10.29
N GLN A 971 -38.92 24.07 10.63
CA GLN A 971 -39.90 23.17 10.00
C GLN A 971 -40.76 23.87 8.92
N GLN A 972 -40.57 25.17 8.70
CA GLN A 972 -41.40 25.95 7.78
C GLN A 972 -41.01 25.75 6.31
N GLY A 973 -39.85 25.16 6.03
CA GLY A 973 -39.37 24.85 4.68
C GLY A 973 -38.68 26.01 3.97
N ASN A 974 -38.83 26.08 2.64
CA ASN A 974 -38.26 27.17 1.85
C ASN A 974 -38.89 28.52 2.23
N ASP A 975 -38.06 29.55 2.32
CA ASP A 975 -38.55 30.93 2.26
C ASP A 975 -39.07 31.18 0.82
N PRO A 976 -40.34 31.61 0.65
CA PRO A 976 -40.90 31.94 -0.67
C PRO A 976 -40.10 33.00 -1.42
N ASN A 977 -39.33 33.84 -0.71
CA ASN A 977 -38.50 34.91 -1.27
C ASN A 977 -37.03 34.50 -1.49
N ALA A 978 -36.62 33.28 -1.12
CA ALA A 978 -35.26 32.80 -1.36
C ALA A 978 -35.03 32.54 -2.86
N SER A 979 -33.88 32.99 -3.36
CA SER A 979 -33.50 32.78 -4.77
C SER A 979 -33.34 31.29 -5.12
N VAL A 980 -32.85 30.49 -4.16
CA VAL A 980 -32.69 29.04 -4.29
C VAL A 980 -33.82 28.30 -3.57
N GLN A 981 -34.69 27.65 -4.34
CA GLN A 981 -35.69 26.73 -3.80
C GLN A 981 -35.09 25.32 -3.64
N ARG A 982 -35.24 24.72 -2.45
CA ARG A 982 -34.76 23.35 -2.16
C ARG A 982 -35.91 22.34 -2.25
N PRO A 983 -35.71 21.15 -2.82
CA PRO A 983 -36.74 20.12 -2.86
C PRO A 983 -37.05 19.59 -1.46
N TYR A 984 -38.31 19.19 -1.25
CA TYR A 984 -38.77 18.55 -0.01
C TYR A 984 -38.19 17.14 0.12
N ASP A 985 -38.45 16.26 -0.84
CA ASP A 985 -37.94 14.88 -0.85
C ASP A 985 -37.52 14.45 -2.25
N THR A 986 -36.23 14.12 -2.42
CA THR A 986 -35.62 13.64 -3.68
C THR A 986 -34.99 12.26 -3.52
N HIS A 987 -35.66 11.36 -2.78
CA HIS A 987 -35.21 9.98 -2.66
C HIS A 987 -35.01 9.33 -4.04
N LEU A 988 -33.83 8.76 -4.27
CA LEU A 988 -33.46 8.09 -5.51
C LEU A 988 -33.61 6.57 -5.37
N SER A 989 -34.40 5.93 -6.24
CA SER A 989 -34.53 4.47 -6.26
C SER A 989 -33.24 3.80 -6.74
N THR A 990 -32.74 2.83 -5.98
CA THR A 990 -31.56 2.03 -6.36
C THR A 990 -31.91 0.78 -7.17
N LYS A 991 -33.19 0.59 -7.51
CA LYS A 991 -33.73 -0.61 -8.18
C LYS A 991 -32.99 -0.97 -9.48
N ALA A 992 -32.71 0.00 -10.34
CA ALA A 992 -32.01 -0.25 -11.60
C ALA A 992 -30.59 -0.83 -11.40
N LEU A 993 -29.89 -0.42 -10.33
CA LEU A 993 -28.59 -1.01 -9.99
C LEU A 993 -28.73 -2.44 -9.45
N GLN A 994 -29.75 -2.69 -8.62
CA GLN A 994 -30.06 -4.03 -8.10
C GLN A 994 -30.40 -5.00 -9.23
N GLU A 995 -31.21 -4.59 -10.21
CA GLU A 995 -31.56 -5.37 -11.40
C GLU A 995 -30.35 -5.67 -12.28
N LEU A 996 -29.35 -4.77 -12.30
CA LEU A 996 -28.05 -5.01 -12.95
C LEU A 996 -27.13 -5.92 -12.12
N GLY A 997 -27.52 -6.30 -10.89
CA GLY A 997 -26.71 -7.09 -9.97
C GLY A 997 -25.53 -6.32 -9.37
N ILE A 998 -25.62 -4.99 -9.32
CA ILE A 998 -24.63 -4.12 -8.69
C ILE A 998 -24.96 -3.99 -7.20
N ASP A 999 -23.94 -4.12 -6.34
CA ASP A 999 -24.11 -4.02 -4.89
C ASP A 999 -24.46 -2.59 -4.47
N VAL A 1000 -25.65 -2.41 -3.88
CA VAL A 1000 -26.16 -1.10 -3.43
C VAL A 1000 -26.02 -0.88 -1.93
N ARG A 1001 -25.33 -1.77 -1.20
CA ARG A 1001 -25.11 -1.59 0.24
C ARG A 1001 -24.30 -0.31 0.53
N THR A 1002 -24.70 0.41 1.57
CA THR A 1002 -24.01 1.60 2.07
C THR A 1002 -23.38 1.35 3.44
N VAL A 1003 -22.35 2.12 3.76
CA VAL A 1003 -21.81 2.16 5.12
C VAL A 1003 -22.79 2.88 6.05
N ASP A 1004 -22.96 2.35 7.27
CA ASP A 1004 -23.78 2.99 8.30
C ASP A 1004 -23.24 4.40 8.64
N PHE A 1005 -24.13 5.40 8.58
CA PHE A 1005 -23.80 6.81 8.77
C PHE A 1005 -23.10 7.07 10.11
N VAL A 1006 -23.66 6.55 11.21
CA VAL A 1006 -23.15 6.80 12.56
C VAL A 1006 -21.79 6.13 12.75
N THR A 1007 -21.65 4.89 12.30
CA THR A 1007 -20.41 4.12 12.36
C THR A 1007 -19.28 4.82 11.60
N TRP A 1008 -19.55 5.31 10.39
CA TRP A 1008 -18.56 6.03 9.61
C TRP A 1008 -18.14 7.33 10.30
N TRP A 1009 -19.09 8.15 10.78
CA TRP A 1009 -18.80 9.42 11.43
C TRP A 1009 -18.10 9.28 12.78
N ARG A 1010 -18.44 8.27 13.59
CA ARG A 1010 -17.69 7.94 14.82
C ARG A 1010 -16.23 7.65 14.52
N ARG A 1011 -15.96 6.84 13.50
CA ARG A 1011 -14.58 6.54 13.05
C ARG A 1011 -13.86 7.80 12.55
N TYR A 1012 -14.54 8.63 11.76
CA TYR A 1012 -13.95 9.83 11.18
C TYR A 1012 -13.60 10.89 12.24
N LEU A 1013 -14.52 11.21 13.14
CA LEU A 1013 -14.33 12.26 14.16
C LEU A 1013 -13.44 11.82 15.32
N SER A 1014 -13.42 10.53 15.68
CA SER A 1014 -12.45 10.02 16.66
C SER A 1014 -11.01 10.09 16.16
N GLY A 1015 -10.80 9.99 14.85
CA GLY A 1015 -9.50 10.23 14.21
C GLY A 1015 -9.08 11.70 14.14
N SER A 1016 -10.03 12.64 14.12
CA SER A 1016 -9.76 14.09 14.05
C SER A 1016 -9.57 14.80 15.40
N LYS A 1017 -9.88 14.14 16.53
CA LYS A 1017 -9.57 14.64 17.89
C LYS A 1017 -8.12 14.37 18.32
N LYS A 1018 -7.26 13.85 17.43
CA LYS A 1018 -5.83 13.58 17.70
C LYS A 1018 -4.91 14.55 16.97
#